data_AF-A0A168M5W5-F1
#
_entry.id   AF-A0A168M5W5-F1
#
_cell.length_a   1.000
_cell.length_b   1.000
_cell.length_c   1.000
_cell.angle_alpha   90.00
_cell.angle_beta   90.00
_cell.angle_gamma   90.00
#
_symmetry.space_group_name_H-M   'P 1'
#
loop_
_entity.id
_entity.type
_entity.pdbx_description
1 polymer ?
#
loop_
_entity_poly.entity_id
_entity_poly.type
_entity_poly.pdbx_seq_one_letter_code
_entity_poly.pdbx_strand_id
1 'polypeptide(L)'
;MIVTGSSGYIGSAIVKKLAANYRVIGFDRDASPHPPAEAECVCVDVTDQASIDAAFERVRTAYGKRIASFVHLAAYFDLTGEPNPKYDAVTVKGTGRLLDALQDFEIDQFVFVSTMLVHAPIKGGGLIDETSPLDTDLPYRESKVRTEELIREKRGDINAVFVRPAGVYDDEGHSAFLAQQVARIYEKRPSARVYPGDLDTGQPYLHLEDLLDGIERIVDRRSELPSEWPVLLGEDDVMSYGELQKSLGRLIHDEDWTTRTVPKGLAKTGAWVENEVLGEETFIRPWMVDISDDHYELDLSNARENLDWAPRHKLRTTLPQIVEGLKADPPAWYAENKLNAARVAGSHFDEADEAEPAPLSEDALAEHSGQMRKMHFNMLWVHWFTMLLGLWLATTPFVFGTFDQNEFATAVTRITEDRDLWDPALRSWLTAWNDVVSGVLIMIFAAISLSPRGGWAQWANTCIGIWLLGAPLLFWTPDAAVYANDTFIGALVIAFTILVPMMPGMAPEGMMDDSDVPPGWTYSPSTYVQRMPIIILGAVGFFLSRILTAYQLGHIDGVWEPFFASPSALNGTEYIITSDVSKAWPVADGGIGAMSYMFEILMGVMGGRARWRTMPWMVTLFGIVVVPLGVISIYFIIIQPIMIGTYCTICLMAAAAMLIMIPYSLDELVAMGQFLVLNTRRGRPFWRSFFRGDALPGGSKDSHPGFDAPLAAIGGSAARGVTVPWTLAISVLIGAFLMFSRLVLGNVPPLADSDHLVGALVITVSVIAMAEVARPLRFLNVAFGAWLIVAPWLMDGGASTVGNVVGTMLGALLIVLSLPRGHRSDEHYGSWDRFVV
;
A
#
# COMPACT_ATOMS: atom_id res chain seq x y z
N MET A 1 -13.00 43.79 21.53
CA MET A 1 -11.78 43.45 20.77
C MET A 1 -12.17 42.73 19.51
N ILE A 2 -11.37 42.85 18.46
CA ILE A 2 -11.56 42.09 17.22
C ILE A 2 -10.31 41.25 16.97
N VAL A 3 -10.49 39.97 16.60
CA VAL A 3 -9.40 39.05 16.26
C VAL A 3 -9.66 38.51 14.86
N THR A 4 -8.78 38.76 13.90
CA THR A 4 -8.89 38.14 12.56
C THR A 4 -8.14 36.82 12.51
N GLY A 5 -8.58 35.86 11.69
CA GLY A 5 -7.98 34.51 11.70
C GLY A 5 -8.36 33.76 12.97
N SER A 6 -9.50 34.11 13.57
CA SER A 6 -9.98 33.62 14.86
C SER A 6 -10.34 32.13 14.87
N SER A 7 -10.48 31.50 13.71
CA SER A 7 -10.65 30.06 13.57
C SER A 7 -9.33 29.29 13.52
N GLY A 8 -8.21 29.98 13.31
CA GLY A 8 -6.89 29.37 13.22
C GLY A 8 -6.38 28.84 14.56
N TYR A 9 -5.32 28.03 14.52
CA TYR A 9 -4.67 27.45 15.71
C TYR A 9 -4.34 28.51 16.76
N ILE A 10 -3.55 29.53 16.40
CA ILE A 10 -3.20 30.64 17.31
C ILE A 10 -4.41 31.54 17.61
N GLY A 11 -5.23 31.86 16.60
CA GLY A 11 -6.34 32.80 16.75
C GLY A 11 -7.43 32.29 17.69
N SER A 12 -7.76 31.00 17.62
CA SER A 12 -8.73 30.37 18.52
C SER A 12 -8.25 30.35 19.96
N ALA A 13 -6.95 30.14 20.20
CA ALA A 13 -6.35 30.19 21.53
C ALA A 13 -6.36 31.62 22.11
N ILE A 14 -6.03 32.63 21.28
CA ILE A 14 -6.11 34.05 21.67
C ILE A 14 -7.56 34.44 22.03
N VAL A 15 -8.53 34.01 21.24
CA VAL A 15 -9.96 34.25 21.51
C VAL A 15 -10.34 33.70 22.88
N LYS A 16 -10.04 32.42 23.16
CA LYS A 16 -10.36 31.78 24.45
C LYS A 16 -9.73 32.49 25.64
N LYS A 17 -8.45 32.87 25.51
CA LYS A 17 -7.71 33.58 26.56
C LYS A 17 -8.33 34.94 26.86
N LEU A 18 -8.53 35.76 25.82
CA LEU A 18 -8.97 37.15 25.99
C LEU A 18 -10.47 37.30 26.29
N ALA A 19 -11.29 36.30 25.95
CA ALA A 19 -12.72 36.32 26.23
C ALA A 19 -13.04 36.36 27.74
N ALA A 20 -12.09 35.98 28.60
CA ALA A 20 -12.24 36.08 30.05
C ALA A 20 -12.39 37.55 30.53
N ASN A 21 -11.67 38.48 29.88
CA ASN A 21 -11.57 39.88 30.31
C ASN A 21 -12.18 40.86 29.30
N TYR A 22 -12.37 40.42 28.06
CA TYR A 22 -12.82 41.26 26.95
C TYR A 22 -13.98 40.62 26.20
N ARG A 23 -14.86 41.47 25.65
CA ARG A 23 -15.80 41.01 24.62
C ARG A 23 -15.06 40.87 23.29
N VAL A 24 -14.98 39.65 22.77
CA VAL A 24 -14.21 39.30 21.57
C VAL A 24 -15.14 39.07 20.38
N ILE A 25 -14.79 39.66 19.24
CA ILE A 25 -15.43 39.45 17.95
C ILE A 25 -14.40 38.77 17.05
N GLY A 26 -14.74 37.57 16.54
CA GLY A 26 -13.89 36.79 15.67
C GLY A 26 -14.20 37.08 14.21
N PHE A 27 -13.21 37.58 13.47
CA PHE A 27 -13.27 37.78 12.02
C PHE A 27 -12.58 36.60 11.33
N ASP A 28 -13.35 35.79 10.62
CA ASP A 28 -12.80 34.72 9.78
C ASP A 28 -13.70 34.46 8.58
N ARG A 29 -13.23 33.66 7.62
CA ARG A 29 -14.03 33.28 6.45
C ARG A 29 -15.20 32.39 6.86
N ASP A 30 -16.23 32.34 6.02
CA ASP A 30 -17.35 31.41 6.16
C ASP A 30 -16.92 29.98 5.75
N ALA A 31 -16.08 29.37 6.58
CA ALA A 31 -15.56 28.02 6.40
C ALA A 31 -15.26 27.38 7.76
N SER A 32 -15.31 26.05 7.84
CA SER A 32 -14.88 25.29 9.01
C SER A 32 -13.33 25.26 9.10
N PRO A 33 -12.74 25.32 10.31
CA PRO A 33 -13.39 25.52 11.62
C PRO A 33 -13.92 26.95 11.81
N HIS A 34 -14.92 27.11 12.68
CA HIS A 34 -15.43 28.42 13.09
C HIS A 34 -14.72 28.93 14.36
N PRO A 35 -14.78 30.24 14.67
CA PRO A 35 -14.23 30.78 15.90
C PRO A 35 -14.82 30.09 17.15
N PRO A 36 -14.08 30.07 18.28
CA PRO A 36 -14.59 29.56 19.55
C PRO A 36 -15.91 30.22 19.97
N ALA A 37 -16.76 29.49 20.70
CA ALA A 37 -18.10 29.94 21.09
C ALA A 37 -18.08 31.19 21.99
N GLU A 38 -16.95 31.47 22.62
CA GLU A 38 -16.70 32.64 23.47
C GLU A 38 -16.62 33.95 22.66
N ALA A 39 -16.36 33.88 21.35
CA ALA A 39 -16.40 35.03 20.45
C ALA A 39 -17.66 35.05 19.60
N GLU A 40 -18.15 36.25 19.29
CA GLU A 40 -19.11 36.40 18.20
C GLU A 40 -18.39 36.18 16.87
N CYS A 41 -18.84 35.18 16.10
CA CYS A 41 -18.35 34.96 14.75
C CYS A 41 -18.96 35.97 13.76
N VAL A 42 -18.11 36.77 13.12
CA VAL A 42 -18.46 37.63 12.01
C VAL A 42 -17.68 37.16 10.79
N CYS A 43 -18.40 36.68 9.78
CA CYS A 43 -17.78 36.17 8.56
C CYS A 43 -17.21 37.32 7.72
N VAL A 44 -15.90 37.30 7.47
CA VAL A 44 -15.18 38.33 6.71
C VAL A 44 -14.19 37.68 5.75
N ASP A 45 -14.34 37.98 4.46
CA ASP A 45 -13.28 37.75 3.47
C ASP A 45 -12.47 39.04 3.30
N VAL A 46 -11.22 39.03 3.78
CA VAL A 46 -10.31 40.18 3.70
C VAL A 46 -9.93 40.56 2.25
N THR A 47 -10.23 39.69 1.29
CA THR A 47 -10.02 39.96 -0.14
C THR A 47 -11.18 40.72 -0.79
N ASP A 48 -12.34 40.76 -0.14
CA ASP A 48 -13.56 41.41 -0.64
C ASP A 48 -13.93 42.65 0.21
N GLN A 49 -13.93 43.82 -0.43
CA GLN A 49 -14.27 45.07 0.23
C GLN A 49 -15.72 45.07 0.75
N ALA A 50 -16.67 44.50 0.00
CA ALA A 50 -18.08 44.49 0.42
C ALA A 50 -18.28 43.62 1.68
N SER A 51 -17.52 42.53 1.80
CA SER A 51 -17.49 41.69 3.00
C SER A 51 -16.95 42.44 4.21
N ILE A 52 -15.84 43.18 4.04
CA ILE A 52 -15.26 44.03 5.09
C ILE A 52 -16.26 45.10 5.55
N ASP A 53 -16.86 45.83 4.60
CA ASP A 53 -17.81 46.91 4.90
C ASP A 53 -19.02 46.38 5.69
N ALA A 54 -19.56 45.23 5.27
CA ALA A 54 -20.68 44.58 5.97
C ALA A 54 -20.30 44.12 7.39
N ALA A 55 -19.08 43.60 7.57
CA ALA A 55 -18.58 43.15 8.87
C ALA A 55 -18.42 44.32 9.84
N PHE A 56 -17.78 45.41 9.41
CA PHE A 56 -17.64 46.61 10.23
C PHE A 56 -18.97 47.29 10.51
N GLU A 57 -19.92 47.29 9.56
CA GLU A 57 -21.27 47.80 9.80
C GLU A 57 -22.00 47.00 10.89
N ARG A 58 -21.85 45.67 10.87
CA ARG A 58 -22.39 44.79 11.92
C ARG A 58 -21.78 45.11 13.27
N VAL A 59 -20.44 45.23 13.35
CA VAL A 59 -19.75 45.60 14.59
C VAL A 59 -20.24 46.94 15.10
N ARG A 60 -20.33 47.94 14.22
CA ARG A 60 -20.81 49.29 14.55
C ARG A 60 -22.22 49.28 15.10
N THR A 61 -23.11 48.54 14.48
CA THR A 61 -24.53 48.45 14.86
C THR A 61 -24.72 47.74 16.19
N ALA A 62 -24.02 46.63 16.41
CA ALA A 62 -24.22 45.78 17.58
C ALA A 62 -23.38 46.19 18.80
N TYR A 63 -22.20 46.81 18.61
CA TYR A 63 -21.22 47.06 19.67
C TYR A 63 -20.73 48.52 19.74
N GLY A 64 -21.06 49.36 18.75
CA GLY A 64 -20.60 50.74 18.68
C GLY A 64 -19.24 50.91 18.01
N LYS A 65 -18.64 52.09 18.16
CA LYS A 65 -17.43 52.50 17.42
C LYS A 65 -16.11 52.31 18.18
N ARG A 66 -16.13 51.90 19.45
CA ARG A 66 -14.92 51.83 20.28
C ARG A 66 -14.32 50.43 20.27
N ILE A 67 -13.05 50.33 19.88
CA ILE A 67 -12.30 49.07 19.79
C ILE A 67 -11.05 49.17 20.68
N ALA A 68 -10.98 48.39 21.76
CA ALA A 68 -9.81 48.40 22.64
C ALA A 68 -8.54 47.86 21.95
N SER A 69 -8.66 46.85 21.10
CA SER A 69 -7.53 46.30 20.34
C SER A 69 -8.06 45.47 19.18
N PHE A 70 -7.39 45.58 18.04
CA PHE A 70 -7.61 44.77 16.85
C PHE A 70 -6.38 43.88 16.62
N VAL A 71 -6.53 42.57 16.85
CA VAL A 71 -5.44 41.59 16.73
C VAL A 71 -5.53 40.88 15.38
N HIS A 72 -4.58 41.16 14.51
CA HIS A 72 -4.58 40.73 13.12
C HIS A 72 -3.64 39.53 12.89
N LEU A 73 -4.22 38.32 12.80
CA LEU A 73 -3.52 37.08 12.43
C LEU A 73 -3.85 36.58 11.02
N ALA A 74 -4.86 37.15 10.34
CA ALA A 74 -5.26 36.69 9.01
C ALA A 74 -4.16 36.98 7.99
N ALA A 75 -3.48 35.93 7.54
CA ALA A 75 -2.40 35.99 6.57
C ALA A 75 -2.37 34.67 5.77
N TYR A 76 -1.82 34.72 4.56
CA TYR A 76 -1.53 33.53 3.78
C TYR A 76 -0.12 32.99 4.08
N PHE A 77 -0.01 31.67 4.27
CA PHE A 77 1.24 30.95 4.43
C PHE A 77 1.14 29.60 3.72
N ASP A 78 2.18 29.24 2.97
CA ASP A 78 2.37 27.90 2.44
C ASP A 78 3.85 27.50 2.55
N LEU A 79 4.12 26.22 2.31
CA LEU A 79 5.46 25.65 2.42
C LEU A 79 6.14 25.47 1.04
N THR A 80 5.54 26.00 -0.02
CA THR A 80 6.05 25.82 -1.39
C THR A 80 7.38 26.53 -1.58
N GLY A 81 7.54 27.69 -0.92
CA GLY A 81 8.67 28.60 -1.13
C GLY A 81 8.58 29.37 -2.45
N GLU A 82 7.46 29.27 -3.17
CA GLU A 82 7.24 29.97 -4.43
C GLU A 82 6.37 31.22 -4.25
N PRO A 83 6.50 32.24 -5.11
CA PRO A 83 5.61 33.38 -5.10
C PRO A 83 4.16 32.95 -5.35
N ASN A 84 3.26 33.40 -4.48
CA ASN A 84 1.82 33.14 -4.58
C ASN A 84 1.03 34.46 -4.58
N PRO A 85 0.10 34.69 -5.53
CA PRO A 85 -0.75 35.89 -5.55
C PRO A 85 -1.51 36.12 -4.23
N LYS A 86 -1.77 35.07 -3.45
CA LYS A 86 -2.44 35.18 -2.15
C LYS A 86 -1.61 35.94 -1.11
N TYR A 87 -0.29 35.95 -1.18
CA TYR A 87 0.54 36.79 -0.29
C TYR A 87 0.18 38.27 -0.46
N ASP A 88 0.01 38.72 -1.70
CA ASP A 88 -0.38 40.10 -1.98
C ASP A 88 -1.87 40.35 -1.70
N ALA A 89 -2.76 39.48 -2.17
CA ALA A 89 -4.21 39.69 -2.09
C ALA A 89 -4.77 39.57 -0.67
N VAL A 90 -4.31 38.58 0.11
CA VAL A 90 -4.79 38.27 1.47
C VAL A 90 -3.97 38.99 2.52
N THR A 91 -2.65 38.83 2.51
CA THR A 91 -1.79 39.38 3.57
C THR A 91 -1.61 40.89 3.38
N VAL A 92 -1.04 41.36 2.27
CA VAL A 92 -0.72 42.79 2.12
C VAL A 92 -1.99 43.63 1.91
N LYS A 93 -2.71 43.44 0.80
CA LYS A 93 -3.88 44.25 0.46
C LYS A 93 -5.05 44.04 1.41
N GLY A 94 -5.22 42.83 1.95
CA GLY A 94 -6.24 42.54 2.95
C GLY A 94 -6.04 43.36 4.23
N THR A 95 -4.82 43.42 4.77
CA THR A 95 -4.50 44.31 5.90
C THR A 95 -4.79 45.77 5.56
N GLY A 96 -4.41 46.22 4.36
CA GLY A 96 -4.69 47.59 3.91
C GLY A 96 -6.17 47.95 3.94
N ARG A 97 -7.05 47.08 3.44
CA ARG A 97 -8.51 47.32 3.47
C ARG A 97 -9.08 47.35 4.89
N LEU A 98 -8.56 46.50 5.77
CA LEU A 98 -8.96 46.50 7.20
C LEU A 98 -8.55 47.80 7.88
N LEU A 99 -7.33 48.30 7.63
CA LEU A 99 -6.87 49.59 8.16
C LEU A 99 -7.69 50.76 7.64
N ASP A 100 -8.05 50.76 6.35
CA ASP A 100 -8.90 51.79 5.74
C ASP A 100 -10.28 51.82 6.44
N ALA A 101 -10.89 50.65 6.70
CA ALA A 101 -12.17 50.55 7.41
C ALA A 101 -12.08 50.95 8.89
N LEU A 102 -10.94 50.72 9.54
CA LEU A 102 -10.70 51.08 10.94
C LEU A 102 -10.61 52.59 11.18
N GLN A 103 -10.37 53.41 10.15
CA GLN A 103 -10.31 54.88 10.29
C GLN A 103 -11.63 55.49 10.78
N ASP A 104 -12.76 54.80 10.58
CA ASP A 104 -14.10 55.26 11.03
C ASP A 104 -14.43 54.89 12.50
N PHE A 105 -13.50 54.23 13.20
CA PHE A 105 -13.63 53.72 14.56
C PHE A 105 -12.64 54.40 15.53
N GLU A 106 -13.00 54.42 16.81
CA GLU A 106 -12.10 54.82 17.90
C GLU A 106 -11.34 53.60 18.39
N ILE A 107 -10.10 53.42 17.94
CA ILE A 107 -9.27 52.25 18.24
C ILE A 107 -8.01 52.64 19.03
N ASP A 108 -7.76 51.95 20.15
CA ASP A 108 -6.59 52.24 20.99
C ASP A 108 -5.29 51.69 20.35
N GLN A 109 -5.34 50.51 19.72
CA GLN A 109 -4.21 49.90 19.02
C GLN A 109 -4.59 48.86 17.94
N PHE A 110 -3.73 48.70 16.94
CA PHE A 110 -3.72 47.64 15.95
C PHE A 110 -2.50 46.73 16.15
N VAL A 111 -2.74 45.45 16.43
CA VAL A 111 -1.69 44.46 16.70
C VAL A 111 -1.56 43.54 15.50
N PHE A 112 -0.45 43.61 14.75
CA PHE A 112 -0.16 42.72 13.64
C PHE A 112 0.77 41.59 14.08
N VAL A 113 0.34 40.35 13.85
CA VAL A 113 1.19 39.18 14.10
C VAL A 113 2.03 38.87 12.86
N SER A 114 3.26 39.38 12.90
CA SER A 114 4.33 39.16 11.93
C SER A 114 5.06 37.84 12.25
N THR A 115 6.37 37.79 12.09
CA THR A 115 7.21 36.62 12.44
C THR A 115 8.64 37.08 12.70
N MET A 116 9.40 36.40 13.57
CA MET A 116 10.84 36.68 13.72
C MET A 116 11.62 36.48 12.42
N LEU A 117 11.11 35.63 11.50
CA LEU A 117 11.80 35.27 10.25
C LEU A 117 11.90 36.45 9.27
N VAL A 118 11.28 37.60 9.56
CA VAL A 118 11.52 38.85 8.82
C VAL A 118 12.92 39.40 9.04
N HIS A 119 13.65 38.96 10.08
CA HIS A 119 15.02 39.37 10.32
C HIS A 119 16.02 38.53 9.51
N ALA A 120 17.11 39.16 9.10
CA ALA A 120 18.23 38.48 8.47
C ALA A 120 18.92 37.54 9.48
N PRO A 121 19.27 36.30 9.05
CA PRO A 121 19.96 35.34 9.92
C PRO A 121 21.38 35.80 10.25
N ILE A 122 21.87 35.43 11.43
CA ILE A 122 23.23 35.77 11.89
C ILE A 122 24.21 34.69 11.46
N LYS A 123 25.34 35.10 10.87
CA LYS A 123 26.45 34.19 10.54
C LYS A 123 27.55 34.31 11.60
N GLY A 124 27.69 33.30 12.47
CA GLY A 124 28.78 33.21 13.45
C GLY A 124 28.44 33.61 14.90
N GLY A 125 27.16 33.58 15.28
CA GLY A 125 26.68 33.83 16.66
C GLY A 125 26.36 35.31 16.95
N GLY A 126 25.44 35.56 17.87
CA GLY A 126 24.95 36.89 18.24
C GLY A 126 23.43 36.92 18.45
N LEU A 127 22.92 37.98 19.08
CA LEU A 127 21.49 38.16 19.34
C LEU A 127 20.84 39.08 18.29
N ILE A 128 19.61 38.76 17.91
CA ILE A 128 18.72 39.54 17.06
C ILE A 128 17.78 40.33 17.97
N ASP A 129 17.75 41.64 17.77
CA ASP A 129 16.79 42.55 18.37
C ASP A 129 15.81 43.10 17.30
N GLU A 130 14.83 43.91 17.72
CA GLU A 130 13.83 44.46 16.81
C GLU A 130 14.38 45.44 15.76
N THR A 131 15.61 45.94 15.96
CA THR A 131 16.30 46.89 15.08
C THR A 131 17.21 46.21 14.06
N SER A 132 17.43 44.89 14.24
CA SER A 132 18.28 44.09 13.38
C SER A 132 17.75 44.05 11.94
N PRO A 133 18.63 43.96 10.92
CA PRO A 133 18.25 44.06 9.52
C PRO A 133 17.13 43.10 9.11
N LEU A 134 16.22 43.57 8.25
CA LEU A 134 15.14 42.75 7.70
C LEU A 134 15.60 42.04 6.42
N ASP A 135 15.05 40.86 6.18
CA ASP A 135 15.31 39.99 5.04
C ASP A 135 14.02 39.72 4.25
N THR A 136 14.13 39.81 2.92
CA THR A 136 13.02 39.65 1.97
C THR A 136 13.29 38.56 0.92
N ASP A 137 14.32 37.73 1.13
CA ASP A 137 14.75 36.71 0.15
C ASP A 137 13.71 35.60 -0.08
N LEU A 138 12.80 35.38 0.87
CA LEU A 138 11.70 34.41 0.73
C LEU A 138 10.34 35.12 0.58
N PRO A 139 9.45 34.64 -0.32
CA PRO A 139 8.13 35.27 -0.56
C PRO A 139 7.29 35.48 0.71
N TYR A 140 7.34 34.52 1.65
CA TYR A 140 6.65 34.67 2.93
C TYR A 140 7.25 35.80 3.80
N ARG A 141 8.58 35.85 3.94
CA ARG A 141 9.30 36.90 4.68
C ARG A 141 8.99 38.28 4.07
N GLU A 142 9.12 38.39 2.74
CA GLU A 142 8.79 39.59 1.97
C GLU A 142 7.35 40.07 2.23
N SER A 143 6.38 39.16 2.18
CA SER A 143 4.96 39.52 2.39
C SER A 143 4.71 40.13 3.77
N LYS A 144 5.39 39.65 4.82
CA LYS A 144 5.27 40.16 6.18
C LYS A 144 5.95 41.52 6.33
N VAL A 145 7.16 41.69 5.80
CA VAL A 145 7.87 42.98 5.79
C VAL A 145 7.04 44.05 5.06
N ARG A 146 6.55 43.75 3.85
CA ARG A 146 5.68 44.66 3.08
C ARG A 146 4.39 45.00 3.80
N THR A 147 3.84 44.08 4.60
CA THR A 147 2.64 44.36 5.39
C THR A 147 2.95 45.28 6.58
N GLU A 148 4.09 45.10 7.25
CA GLU A 148 4.52 46.04 8.30
C GLU A 148 4.73 47.46 7.74
N GLU A 149 5.36 47.58 6.57
CA GLU A 149 5.51 48.87 5.86
C GLU A 149 4.15 49.49 5.48
N LEU A 150 3.23 48.69 4.94
CA LEU A 150 1.88 49.15 4.61
C LEU A 150 1.12 49.65 5.85
N ILE A 151 1.27 48.95 6.99
CA ILE A 151 0.66 49.39 8.26
C ILE A 151 1.25 50.74 8.69
N ARG A 152 2.57 50.93 8.59
CA ARG A 152 3.20 52.22 8.90
C ARG A 152 2.65 53.35 8.02
N GLU A 153 2.42 53.08 6.74
CA GLU A 153 1.87 54.06 5.80
C GLU A 153 0.39 54.39 6.06
N LYS A 154 -0.44 53.37 6.35
CA LYS A 154 -1.90 53.50 6.38
C LYS A 154 -2.53 53.67 7.76
N ARG A 155 -1.80 53.42 8.85
CA ARG A 155 -2.40 53.42 10.20
C ARG A 155 -2.98 54.76 10.66
N GLY A 156 -2.56 55.87 10.07
CA GLY A 156 -2.93 57.21 10.54
C GLY A 156 -2.48 57.42 11.99
N ASP A 157 -3.40 57.82 12.85
CA ASP A 157 -3.12 58.05 14.29
C ASP A 157 -3.24 56.78 15.16
N ILE A 158 -3.55 55.62 14.55
CA ILE A 158 -3.71 54.35 15.27
C ILE A 158 -2.34 53.84 15.74
N ASN A 159 -2.21 53.52 17.03
CA ASN A 159 -1.01 52.87 17.56
C ASN A 159 -0.84 51.47 16.95
N ALA A 160 0.36 51.11 16.50
CA ALA A 160 0.63 49.84 15.84
C ALA A 160 1.67 49.01 16.62
N VAL A 161 1.34 47.76 16.90
CA VAL A 161 2.26 46.77 17.51
C VAL A 161 2.58 45.69 16.50
N PHE A 162 3.86 45.46 16.21
CA PHE A 162 4.33 44.40 15.32
C PHE A 162 4.89 43.24 16.14
N VAL A 163 4.06 42.25 16.43
CA VAL A 163 4.47 41.07 17.18
C VAL A 163 5.20 40.13 16.25
N ARG A 164 6.47 39.85 16.54
CA ARG A 164 7.34 38.96 15.75
C ARG A 164 7.62 37.69 16.55
N PRO A 165 6.67 36.73 16.61
CA PRO A 165 6.87 35.49 17.35
C PRO A 165 7.87 34.57 16.63
N ALA A 166 8.58 33.78 17.43
CA ALA A 166 9.32 32.60 17.00
C ALA A 166 8.37 31.45 16.58
N GLY A 167 8.93 30.29 16.20
CA GLY A 167 8.14 29.14 15.79
C GLY A 167 7.23 28.64 16.92
N VAL A 168 5.91 28.83 16.78
CA VAL A 168 4.95 28.48 17.84
C VAL A 168 4.76 26.96 17.93
N TYR A 169 4.78 26.42 19.14
CA TYR A 169 4.49 25.01 19.44
C TYR A 169 3.72 24.87 20.76
N ASP A 170 3.20 23.69 21.04
CA ASP A 170 2.58 23.30 22.31
C ASP A 170 3.04 21.90 22.76
N ASP A 171 2.46 21.42 23.87
CA ASP A 171 2.74 20.14 24.48
C ASP A 171 2.41 18.93 23.57
N GLU A 172 1.48 19.10 22.62
CA GLU A 172 1.12 18.12 21.60
C GLU A 172 2.08 18.13 20.39
N GLY A 173 2.96 19.11 20.31
CA GLY A 173 3.97 19.23 19.26
C GLY A 173 3.49 19.95 17.99
N HIS A 174 2.40 20.74 18.08
CA HIS A 174 1.82 21.47 16.94
C HIS A 174 2.77 22.51 16.35
N SER A 175 3.66 22.06 15.49
CA SER A 175 4.56 22.87 14.70
C SER A 175 4.99 22.04 13.51
N ALA A 176 4.66 22.48 12.29
CA ALA A 176 4.87 21.68 11.09
C ALA A 176 6.34 21.21 10.94
N PHE A 177 7.30 22.07 11.29
CA PHE A 177 8.73 21.75 11.22
C PHE A 177 9.18 20.79 12.33
N LEU A 178 8.73 21.02 13.57
CA LEU A 178 9.05 20.18 14.72
C LEU A 178 8.45 18.78 14.56
N ALA A 179 7.15 18.70 14.25
CA ALA A 179 6.43 17.44 14.10
C ALA A 179 7.04 16.56 12.99
N GLN A 180 7.43 17.16 11.86
CA GLN A 180 8.12 16.47 10.77
C GLN A 180 9.51 15.99 11.15
N GLN A 181 10.22 16.70 12.02
CA GLN A 181 11.51 16.23 12.53
C GLN A 181 11.33 15.04 13.49
N VAL A 182 10.38 15.15 14.41
CA VAL A 182 9.99 14.06 15.34
C VAL A 182 9.59 12.81 14.55
N ALA A 183 8.70 12.94 13.56
CA ALA A 183 8.20 11.83 12.75
C ALA A 183 9.30 11.13 11.94
N ARG A 184 10.19 11.90 11.28
CA ARG A 184 11.32 11.32 10.53
C ARG A 184 12.26 10.50 11.41
N ILE A 185 12.51 10.96 12.64
CA ILE A 185 13.32 10.21 13.61
C ILE A 185 12.56 8.98 14.10
N TYR A 186 11.28 9.10 14.46
CA TYR A 186 10.42 7.98 14.87
C TYR A 186 10.38 6.86 13.83
N GLU A 187 10.16 7.19 12.56
CA GLU A 187 10.12 6.25 11.43
C GLU A 187 11.51 5.68 11.04
N LYS A 188 12.60 6.14 11.68
CA LYS A 188 14.00 5.84 11.32
C LYS A 188 14.30 6.06 9.82
N ARG A 189 13.75 7.12 9.22
CA ARG A 189 13.97 7.42 7.80
C ARG A 189 15.46 7.67 7.52
N PRO A 190 16.00 7.28 6.36
CA PRO A 190 17.37 7.61 5.98
C PRO A 190 17.65 9.12 6.05
N SER A 191 16.67 9.95 5.65
CA SER A 191 16.71 11.41 5.73
C SER A 191 16.89 11.95 7.16
N ALA A 192 16.57 11.18 8.19
CA ALA A 192 16.67 11.59 9.60
C ALA A 192 18.10 11.49 10.16
N ARG A 193 19.02 10.85 9.42
CA ARG A 193 20.44 10.75 9.80
C ARG A 193 21.32 11.72 9.02
N VAL A 194 20.74 12.57 8.18
CA VAL A 194 21.45 13.55 7.36
C VAL A 194 20.88 14.94 7.54
N TYR A 195 21.73 15.96 7.51
CA TYR A 195 21.34 17.37 7.59
C TYR A 195 22.11 18.20 6.55
N PRO A 196 21.45 19.10 5.80
CA PRO A 196 22.07 19.77 4.65
C PRO A 196 22.87 21.04 4.97
N GLY A 197 23.09 21.34 6.26
CA GLY A 197 23.80 22.53 6.73
C GLY A 197 24.66 22.28 7.97
N ASP A 198 25.04 23.36 8.64
CA ASP A 198 25.76 23.34 9.91
C ASP A 198 24.85 22.93 11.07
N LEU A 199 25.25 21.89 11.81
CA LEU A 199 24.50 21.34 12.95
C LEU A 199 24.55 22.22 14.20
N ASP A 200 25.48 23.18 14.25
CA ASP A 200 25.61 24.12 15.37
C ASP A 200 24.66 25.32 15.24
N THR A 201 23.95 25.44 14.12
CA THR A 201 22.91 26.47 13.90
C THR A 201 21.55 26.01 14.46
N GLY A 202 20.66 26.97 14.71
CA GLY A 202 19.36 26.72 15.33
C GLY A 202 18.44 27.93 15.27
N GLN A 203 17.16 27.70 15.55
CA GLN A 203 16.09 28.70 15.58
C GLN A 203 15.33 28.62 16.91
N PRO A 204 14.96 29.75 17.52
CA PRO A 204 14.16 29.74 18.73
C PRO A 204 12.74 29.26 18.42
N TYR A 205 12.12 28.69 19.44
CA TYR A 205 10.70 28.35 19.45
C TYR A 205 9.97 29.26 20.43
N LEU A 206 8.64 29.23 20.41
CA LEU A 206 7.81 29.92 21.38
C LEU A 206 6.65 29.02 21.77
N HIS A 207 6.54 28.68 23.06
CA HIS A 207 5.38 27.93 23.53
C HIS A 207 4.09 28.76 23.39
N LEU A 208 2.99 28.12 23.00
CA LEU A 208 1.70 28.78 22.75
C LEU A 208 1.23 29.57 23.97
N GLU A 209 1.31 29.01 25.18
CA GLU A 209 0.92 29.71 26.41
C GLU A 209 1.75 30.98 26.66
N ASP A 210 3.04 30.98 26.31
CA ASP A 210 3.89 32.15 26.47
C ASP A 210 3.55 33.23 25.44
N LEU A 211 3.18 32.84 24.20
CA LEU A 211 2.61 33.76 23.22
C LEU A 211 1.29 34.38 23.72
N LEU A 212 0.40 33.57 24.30
CA LEU A 212 -0.87 34.05 24.84
C LEU A 212 -0.67 35.05 25.98
N ASP A 213 0.25 34.78 26.92
CA ASP A 213 0.63 35.71 27.99
C ASP A 213 1.19 37.03 27.41
N GLY A 214 2.03 36.93 26.37
CA GLY A 214 2.57 38.10 25.67
C GLY A 214 1.47 38.94 25.01
N ILE A 215 0.55 38.32 24.28
CA ILE A 215 -0.57 39.02 23.63
C ILE A 215 -1.51 39.65 24.66
N GLU A 216 -1.82 38.96 25.76
CA GLU A 216 -2.65 39.50 26.85
C GLU A 216 -2.02 40.76 27.44
N ARG A 217 -0.72 40.72 27.76
CA ARG A 217 0.01 41.90 28.26
C ARG A 217 0.06 43.05 27.27
N ILE A 218 0.23 42.77 25.98
CA ILE A 218 0.18 43.79 24.91
C ILE A 218 -1.18 44.49 24.89
N VAL A 219 -2.26 43.72 25.08
CA VAL A 219 -3.63 44.25 25.10
C VAL A 219 -3.89 45.06 26.37
N ASP A 220 -3.46 44.56 27.52
CA ASP A 220 -3.68 45.20 28.82
C ASP A 220 -2.89 46.50 28.96
N ARG A 221 -1.65 46.53 28.47
CA ARG A 221 -0.74 47.68 28.54
C ARG A 221 -0.81 48.62 27.34
N ARG A 222 -1.79 48.46 26.45
CA ARG A 222 -1.94 49.24 25.20
C ARG A 222 -1.79 50.77 25.32
N SER A 223 -2.12 51.35 26.48
CA SER A 223 -1.97 52.80 26.73
C SER A 223 -0.55 53.23 27.13
N GLU A 224 0.32 52.29 27.48
CA GLU A 224 1.69 52.49 27.94
C GLU A 224 2.72 52.16 26.86
N LEU A 225 2.30 51.47 25.78
CA LEU A 225 3.17 51.06 24.68
C LEU A 225 3.50 52.23 23.74
N PRO A 226 4.68 52.22 23.08
CA PRO A 226 4.99 53.19 22.03
C PRO A 226 3.98 53.15 20.88
N SER A 227 3.75 54.31 20.24
CA SER A 227 2.78 54.42 19.14
C SER A 227 3.09 53.52 17.93
N GLU A 228 4.36 53.17 17.76
CA GLU A 228 4.81 52.15 16.84
C GLU A 228 5.80 51.28 17.58
N TRP A 229 5.50 49.99 17.73
CA TRP A 229 6.29 49.12 18.57
C TRP A 229 6.44 47.72 17.98
N PRO A 230 7.58 47.41 17.35
CA PRO A 230 7.95 46.03 17.10
C PRO A 230 8.37 45.35 18.40
N VAL A 231 8.04 44.06 18.53
CA VAL A 231 8.46 43.24 19.67
C VAL A 231 8.74 41.80 19.25
N LEU A 232 9.89 41.27 19.65
CA LEU A 232 10.23 39.85 19.50
C LEU A 232 9.70 39.05 20.69
N LEU A 233 9.00 37.95 20.37
CA LEU A 233 8.55 36.98 21.37
C LEU A 233 9.12 35.61 20.99
N GLY A 234 9.86 34.99 21.90
CA GLY A 234 10.46 33.67 21.69
C GLY A 234 11.15 33.17 22.93
N GLU A 235 11.76 32.01 22.83
CA GLU A 235 12.63 31.45 23.87
C GLU A 235 14.06 31.98 23.72
N ASP A 236 14.72 32.21 24.84
CA ASP A 236 16.15 32.56 24.90
C ASP A 236 17.07 31.33 25.02
N ASP A 237 16.51 30.10 25.10
CA ASP A 237 17.22 28.82 24.97
C ASP A 237 17.05 28.27 23.56
N VAL A 238 18.03 28.52 22.68
CA VAL A 238 18.02 28.01 21.31
C VAL A 238 18.77 26.69 21.25
N MET A 239 18.05 25.61 20.92
CA MET A 239 18.67 24.33 20.61
C MET A 239 19.22 24.36 19.18
N SER A 240 20.47 23.93 19.01
CA SER A 240 20.99 23.68 17.66
C SER A 240 20.27 22.49 17.01
N TYR A 241 20.24 22.44 15.67
CA TYR A 241 19.64 21.32 14.95
C TYR A 241 20.31 19.98 15.31
N GLY A 242 21.62 20.00 15.58
CA GLY A 242 22.34 18.82 16.09
C GLY A 242 21.88 18.39 17.49
N GLU A 243 21.74 19.33 18.42
CA GLU A 243 21.26 19.05 19.77
C GLU A 243 19.82 18.53 19.77
N LEU A 244 18.94 19.14 18.97
CA LEU A 244 17.53 18.76 18.86
C LEU A 244 17.39 17.33 18.33
N GLN A 245 18.08 16.99 17.23
CA GLN A 245 18.03 15.64 16.67
C GLN A 245 18.62 14.58 17.62
N LYS A 246 19.73 14.91 18.29
CA LYS A 246 20.34 14.01 19.28
C LYS A 246 19.40 13.76 20.47
N SER A 247 18.75 14.82 20.96
CA SER A 247 17.79 14.72 22.07
C SER A 247 16.57 13.89 21.67
N LEU A 248 16.00 14.13 20.50
CA LEU A 248 14.88 13.34 19.96
C LEU A 248 15.25 11.87 19.76
N GLY A 249 16.42 11.57 19.20
CA GLY A 249 16.82 10.18 19.01
C GLY A 249 17.03 9.41 20.30
N ARG A 250 17.52 10.07 21.36
CA ARG A 250 17.57 9.50 22.72
C ARG A 250 16.16 9.30 23.31
N LEU A 251 15.30 10.32 23.24
CA LEU A 251 13.95 10.25 23.81
C LEU A 251 13.07 9.20 23.09
N ILE A 252 13.20 9.08 21.77
CA ILE A 252 12.38 8.19 20.96
C ILE A 252 12.93 6.76 20.99
N HIS A 253 14.22 6.56 20.71
CA HIS A 253 14.80 5.23 20.47
C HIS A 253 15.78 4.75 21.54
N ASP A 254 16.07 5.53 22.58
CA ASP A 254 17.14 5.26 23.55
C ASP A 254 18.52 5.05 22.89
N GLU A 255 18.74 5.68 21.73
CA GLU A 255 19.97 5.60 20.94
C GLU A 255 20.73 6.93 20.96
N ASP A 256 22.06 6.87 20.99
CA ASP A 256 22.91 8.03 20.69
C ASP A 256 22.85 8.33 19.18
N TRP A 257 21.84 9.12 18.81
CA TRP A 257 21.55 9.46 17.42
C TRP A 257 22.66 10.27 16.79
N THR A 258 23.13 9.81 15.63
CA THR A 258 24.24 10.42 14.90
C THR A 258 23.76 10.98 13.57
N THR A 259 23.72 12.31 13.49
CA THR A 259 23.39 13.05 12.28
C THR A 259 24.66 13.47 11.55
N ARG A 260 24.70 13.24 10.24
CA ARG A 260 25.84 13.61 9.38
C ARG A 260 25.48 14.80 8.51
N THR A 261 26.39 15.75 8.37
CA THR A 261 26.24 16.86 7.43
C THR A 261 26.45 16.36 6.00
N VAL A 262 25.63 16.85 5.07
CA VAL A 262 25.75 16.56 3.63
C VAL A 262 25.81 17.85 2.83
N PRO A 263 26.61 17.94 1.77
CA PRO A 263 26.69 19.14 0.94
C PRO A 263 25.32 19.52 0.36
N LYS A 264 24.97 20.81 0.37
CA LYS A 264 23.67 21.33 -0.13
C LYS A 264 23.30 20.82 -1.52
N GLY A 265 24.24 20.72 -2.45
CA GLY A 265 23.99 20.18 -3.80
C GLY A 265 23.59 18.71 -3.81
N LEU A 266 24.22 17.88 -2.97
CA LEU A 266 23.86 16.47 -2.80
C LEU A 266 22.50 16.36 -2.12
N ALA A 267 22.24 17.19 -1.10
CA ALA A 267 20.96 17.21 -0.41
C ALA A 267 19.80 17.67 -1.31
N LYS A 268 20.00 18.68 -2.16
CA LYS A 268 19.01 19.10 -3.17
C LYS A 268 18.71 17.99 -4.17
N THR A 269 19.74 17.30 -4.64
CA THR A 269 19.58 16.16 -5.56
C THR A 269 18.87 15.01 -4.85
N GLY A 270 19.24 14.71 -3.60
CA GLY A 270 18.58 13.70 -2.77
C GLY A 270 17.12 14.02 -2.51
N ALA A 271 16.80 15.24 -2.07
CA ALA A 271 15.44 15.70 -1.85
C ALA A 271 14.62 15.77 -3.15
N TRP A 272 15.24 16.08 -4.29
CA TRP A 272 14.60 16.00 -5.60
C TRP A 272 14.32 14.55 -6.01
N VAL A 273 15.28 13.63 -5.86
CA VAL A 273 15.06 12.20 -6.10
C VAL A 273 13.99 11.66 -5.14
N GLU A 274 14.02 12.04 -3.88
CA GLU A 274 13.08 11.56 -2.86
C GLU A 274 11.66 12.10 -3.10
N ASN A 275 11.50 13.37 -3.51
CA ASN A 275 10.20 13.98 -3.84
C ASN A 275 9.67 13.62 -5.24
N GLU A 276 10.52 13.61 -6.27
CA GLU A 276 10.09 13.48 -7.67
C GLU A 276 10.22 12.05 -8.21
N VAL A 277 11.16 11.24 -7.69
CA VAL A 277 11.45 9.88 -8.20
C VAL A 277 10.95 8.79 -7.26
N LEU A 278 11.27 8.87 -5.97
CA LEU A 278 10.78 7.95 -4.93
C LEU A 278 9.42 8.38 -4.41
N GLY A 279 9.08 9.65 -4.58
CA GLY A 279 7.84 10.33 -4.21
C GLY A 279 7.44 10.20 -2.75
N GLU A 280 8.38 10.08 -1.81
CA GLU A 280 7.98 10.43 -0.46
C GLU A 280 7.50 11.89 -0.53
N GLU A 281 6.29 12.20 -0.03
CA GLU A 281 5.91 13.59 0.27
C GLU A 281 6.88 14.09 1.34
N THR A 282 8.08 14.45 0.89
CA THR A 282 9.15 14.83 1.78
C THR A 282 8.91 16.30 2.04
N PHE A 283 8.57 16.58 3.29
CA PHE A 283 8.44 17.93 3.81
C PHE A 283 9.63 18.83 3.46
N ILE A 284 10.82 18.25 3.26
CA ILE A 284 12.05 18.95 2.87
C ILE A 284 11.92 19.48 1.43
N ARG A 285 11.85 20.81 1.29
CA ARG A 285 11.87 21.50 0.01
C ARG A 285 13.26 22.06 -0.32
N PRO A 286 13.58 22.33 -1.61
CA PRO A 286 14.86 22.89 -2.00
C PRO A 286 15.22 24.21 -1.29
N TRP A 287 14.24 25.09 -1.04
CA TRP A 287 14.47 26.36 -0.33
C TRP A 287 14.85 26.14 1.14
N MET A 288 14.34 25.08 1.79
CA MET A 288 14.70 24.72 3.17
C MET A 288 16.18 24.29 3.26
N VAL A 289 16.72 23.69 2.19
CA VAL A 289 18.15 23.37 2.08
C VAL A 289 18.99 24.64 1.93
N ASP A 290 18.47 25.67 1.28
CA ASP A 290 19.21 26.93 1.12
C ASP A 290 19.37 27.67 2.45
N ILE A 291 18.34 27.69 3.27
CA ILE A 291 18.31 28.35 4.59
C ILE A 291 18.77 27.45 5.76
N SER A 292 19.32 26.26 5.50
CA SER A 292 19.69 25.31 6.56
C SER A 292 20.85 25.74 7.45
N ASP A 293 21.53 26.84 7.11
CA ASP A 293 22.59 27.43 7.92
C ASP A 293 22.12 28.71 8.63
N ASP A 294 20.82 29.04 8.53
CA ASP A 294 20.26 30.22 9.16
C ASP A 294 20.22 30.01 10.68
N HIS A 295 20.90 30.90 11.42
CA HIS A 295 20.91 30.89 12.87
C HIS A 295 20.27 32.14 13.43
N TYR A 296 19.40 31.93 14.42
CA TYR A 296 18.65 32.96 15.12
C TYR A 296 18.80 32.73 16.62
N GLU A 297 19.20 33.77 17.35
CA GLU A 297 19.07 33.88 18.80
C GLU A 297 18.47 35.26 19.10
N LEU A 298 17.60 35.39 20.10
CA LEU A 298 16.82 36.60 20.31
C LEU A 298 17.29 37.38 21.54
N ASP A 299 17.37 38.70 21.41
CA ASP A 299 17.39 39.61 22.55
C ASP A 299 15.95 39.98 22.92
N LEU A 300 15.51 39.51 24.09
CA LEU A 300 14.15 39.74 24.59
C LEU A 300 14.07 40.94 25.55
N SER A 301 15.10 41.79 25.62
CA SER A 301 15.14 42.92 26.54
C SER A 301 13.97 43.89 26.35
N ASN A 302 13.59 44.18 25.10
CA ASN A 302 12.46 45.07 24.80
C ASN A 302 11.12 44.54 25.34
N ALA A 303 10.87 43.22 25.22
CA ALA A 303 9.68 42.58 25.78
C ALA A 303 9.69 42.57 27.32
N ARG A 304 10.86 42.33 27.94
CA ARG A 304 11.02 42.38 29.40
C ARG A 304 10.78 43.78 29.96
N GLU A 305 11.35 44.80 29.34
CA GLU A 305 11.26 46.18 29.82
C GLU A 305 9.85 46.77 29.67
N ASN A 306 9.18 46.53 28.54
CA ASN A 306 7.87 47.16 28.26
C ASN A 306 6.67 46.31 28.71
N LEU A 307 6.78 44.96 28.68
CA LEU A 307 5.67 44.06 29.04
C LEU A 307 5.87 43.32 30.37
N ASP A 308 7.05 43.40 30.98
CA ASP A 308 7.45 42.51 32.09
C ASP A 308 7.32 41.02 31.70
N TRP A 309 7.53 40.72 30.41
CA TRP A 309 7.32 39.40 29.82
C TRP A 309 8.64 38.65 29.63
N ALA A 310 8.63 37.36 29.94
CA ALA A 310 9.71 36.43 29.66
C ALA A 310 9.11 35.03 29.41
N PRO A 311 9.69 34.21 28.53
CA PRO A 311 9.22 32.85 28.28
C PRO A 311 9.33 32.02 29.57
N ARG A 312 8.29 31.23 29.87
CA ARG A 312 8.27 30.32 31.01
C ARG A 312 8.58 28.88 30.60
N HIS A 313 8.34 28.56 29.35
CA HIS A 313 8.57 27.25 28.77
C HIS A 313 9.87 27.25 27.96
N LYS A 314 10.41 26.04 27.77
CA LYS A 314 11.57 25.79 26.92
C LYS A 314 11.32 24.54 26.12
N LEU A 315 11.58 24.56 24.81
CA LEU A 315 11.43 23.38 23.95
C LEU A 315 12.21 22.19 24.53
N ARG A 316 13.44 22.42 24.99
CA ARG A 316 14.30 21.37 25.59
C ARG A 316 13.61 20.60 26.71
N THR A 317 12.79 21.27 27.52
CA THR A 317 12.05 20.67 28.64
C THR A 317 10.67 20.14 28.26
N THR A 318 10.07 20.64 27.17
CA THR A 318 8.77 20.15 26.66
C THR A 318 8.92 18.94 25.74
N LEU A 319 10.07 18.76 25.09
CA LEU A 319 10.35 17.63 24.19
C LEU A 319 9.99 16.24 24.77
N PRO A 320 10.30 15.90 26.04
CA PRO A 320 9.90 14.63 26.62
C PRO A 320 8.39 14.40 26.60
N GLN A 321 7.57 15.43 26.88
CA GLN A 321 6.11 15.34 26.88
C GLN A 321 5.55 15.16 25.47
N ILE A 322 6.10 15.87 24.47
CA ILE A 322 5.74 15.68 23.06
C ILE A 322 6.02 14.23 22.62
N VAL A 323 7.19 13.70 23.00
CA VAL A 323 7.58 12.31 22.68
C VAL A 323 6.72 11.28 23.42
N GLU A 324 6.32 11.55 24.67
CA GLU A 324 5.40 10.71 25.42
C GLU A 324 4.02 10.64 24.73
N GLY A 325 3.48 11.79 24.30
CA GLY A 325 2.23 11.84 23.52
C GLY A 325 2.31 11.06 22.21
N LEU A 326 3.42 11.18 21.48
CA LEU A 326 3.69 10.38 20.28
C LEU A 326 3.70 8.89 20.58
N LYS A 327 4.38 8.45 21.66
CA LYS A 327 4.50 7.03 22.00
C LYS A 327 3.18 6.44 22.47
N ALA A 328 2.38 7.20 23.21
CA ALA A 328 1.11 6.73 23.74
C ALA A 328 0.08 6.40 22.65
N ASP A 329 -0.02 7.23 21.61
CA ASP A 329 -0.91 6.99 20.46
C ASP A 329 -0.31 7.58 19.17
N PRO A 330 0.58 6.82 18.48
CA PRO A 330 1.27 7.34 17.31
C PRO A 330 0.32 7.72 16.15
N PRO A 331 -0.69 6.91 15.77
CA PRO A 331 -1.66 7.29 14.75
C PRO A 331 -2.45 8.56 15.09
N ALA A 332 -2.93 8.71 16.33
CA ALA A 332 -3.64 9.93 16.73
C ALA A 332 -2.71 11.14 16.72
N TRP A 333 -1.49 11.00 17.25
CA TRP A 333 -0.49 12.08 17.25
C TRP A 333 -0.13 12.51 15.82
N TYR A 334 0.01 11.56 14.89
CA TYR A 334 0.23 11.86 13.47
C TYR A 334 -0.96 12.60 12.85
N ALA A 335 -2.19 12.13 13.10
CA ALA A 335 -3.39 12.77 12.56
C ALA A 335 -3.55 14.21 13.07
N GLU A 336 -3.34 14.42 14.38
CA GLU A 336 -3.40 15.73 15.03
C GLU A 336 -2.36 16.70 14.45
N ASN A 337 -1.14 16.20 14.22
CA ASN A 337 -0.04 16.95 13.59
C ASN A 337 -0.11 17.02 12.05
N LYS A 338 -1.23 16.60 11.44
CA LYS A 338 -1.44 16.60 9.97
C LYS A 338 -0.38 15.81 9.20
N LEU A 339 0.13 14.75 9.80
CA LEU A 339 1.02 13.75 9.21
C LEU A 339 0.22 12.54 8.73
N ASN A 340 0.83 11.71 7.89
CA ASN A 340 0.18 10.50 7.40
C ASN A 340 0.16 9.39 8.48
N ALA A 341 -0.94 9.33 9.23
CA ALA A 341 -1.17 8.35 10.29
C ALA A 341 -1.06 6.89 9.81
N ALA A 342 -1.30 6.60 8.53
CA ALA A 342 -1.19 5.23 7.99
C ALA A 342 0.25 4.68 8.09
N ARG A 343 1.27 5.55 8.11
CA ARG A 343 2.68 5.13 8.27
C ARG A 343 2.96 4.48 9.62
N VAL A 344 2.19 4.86 10.64
CA VAL A 344 2.33 4.39 12.02
C VAL A 344 1.10 3.63 12.50
N ALA A 345 0.12 3.36 11.64
CA ALA A 345 -1.04 2.54 11.98
C ALA A 345 -0.63 1.12 12.46
N GLY A 346 0.57 0.66 12.06
CA GLY A 346 1.19 -0.58 12.54
C GLY A 346 1.82 -0.50 13.94
N SER A 347 2.16 0.69 14.47
CA SER A 347 2.99 0.80 15.67
C SER A 347 2.23 0.58 16.99
N HIS A 348 0.91 0.76 17.02
CA HIS A 348 0.08 0.26 18.12
C HIS A 348 0.24 -1.26 18.33
N PHE A 349 0.61 -1.99 17.28
CA PHE A 349 0.81 -3.44 17.33
C PHE A 349 2.24 -3.82 17.74
N ASP A 350 3.24 -2.95 17.53
CA ASP A 350 4.62 -3.16 18.00
C ASP A 350 4.77 -2.97 19.53
N GLU A 351 3.88 -2.21 20.20
CA GLU A 351 3.83 -2.09 21.68
C GLU A 351 2.79 -3.01 22.33
N ALA A 352 1.66 -3.29 21.66
CA ALA A 352 0.74 -4.36 22.09
C ALA A 352 1.36 -5.78 21.95
N ASP A 353 2.55 -5.89 21.35
CA ASP A 353 3.36 -7.10 21.19
C ASP A 353 3.79 -7.72 22.54
N GLU A 354 3.74 -7.00 23.66
CA GLU A 354 4.06 -7.56 25.00
C GLU A 354 2.87 -8.25 25.70
N ALA A 355 1.64 -8.05 25.24
CA ALA A 355 0.49 -8.72 25.83
C ALA A 355 0.41 -10.17 25.31
N GLU A 356 0.85 -11.13 26.14
CA GLU A 356 0.47 -12.53 25.93
C GLU A 356 -1.07 -12.62 25.90
N PRO A 357 -1.66 -13.27 24.88
CA PRO A 357 -3.09 -13.52 24.90
C PRO A 357 -3.38 -14.35 26.15
N ALA A 358 -4.38 -13.92 26.92
CA ALA A 358 -4.79 -14.64 28.12
C ALA A 358 -4.99 -16.13 27.76
N PRO A 359 -4.42 -17.07 28.54
CA PRO A 359 -4.60 -18.48 28.27
C PRO A 359 -6.10 -18.79 28.20
N LEU A 360 -6.50 -19.48 27.13
CA LEU A 360 -7.89 -19.89 26.94
C LEU A 360 -8.37 -20.62 28.20
N SER A 361 -9.55 -20.25 28.71
CA SER A 361 -10.11 -20.91 29.89
C SER A 361 -10.35 -22.40 29.59
N GLU A 362 -10.21 -23.25 30.61
CA GLU A 362 -10.51 -24.68 30.49
C GLU A 362 -11.95 -24.92 29.99
N ASP A 363 -12.88 -24.04 30.40
CA ASP A 363 -14.28 -24.07 29.95
C ASP A 363 -14.41 -23.79 28.45
N ALA A 364 -13.69 -22.80 27.91
CA ALA A 364 -13.71 -22.49 26.47
C ALA A 364 -13.13 -23.64 25.64
N LEU A 365 -12.03 -24.26 26.11
CA LEU A 365 -11.44 -25.45 25.49
C LEU A 365 -12.41 -26.64 25.53
N ALA A 366 -13.10 -26.85 26.65
CA ALA A 366 -14.10 -27.90 26.80
C ALA A 366 -15.29 -27.67 25.86
N GLU A 367 -15.83 -26.45 25.78
CA GLU A 367 -16.93 -26.09 24.89
C GLU A 367 -16.55 -26.32 23.42
N HIS A 368 -15.39 -25.83 22.99
CA HIS A 368 -14.90 -26.04 21.64
C HIS A 368 -14.67 -27.51 21.31
N SER A 369 -14.12 -28.30 22.24
CA SER A 369 -13.99 -29.75 22.05
C SER A 369 -15.37 -30.43 21.86
N GLY A 370 -16.41 -29.94 22.55
CA GLY A 370 -17.79 -30.37 22.38
C GLY A 370 -18.37 -29.99 21.02
N GLN A 371 -18.13 -28.76 20.56
CA GLN A 371 -18.53 -28.28 19.23
C GLN A 371 -17.86 -29.10 18.12
N MET A 372 -16.55 -29.36 18.23
CA MET A 372 -15.80 -30.18 17.28
C MET A 372 -16.34 -31.61 17.20
N ARG A 373 -16.72 -32.21 18.33
CA ARG A 373 -17.33 -33.55 18.35
C ARG A 373 -18.70 -33.59 17.68
N LYS A 374 -19.52 -32.54 17.87
CA LYS A 374 -20.82 -32.39 17.20
C LYS A 374 -20.65 -32.21 15.70
N MET A 375 -19.67 -31.41 15.28
CA MET A 375 -19.34 -31.22 13.87
C MET A 375 -18.85 -32.53 13.23
N HIS A 376 -17.95 -33.27 13.89
CA HIS A 376 -17.53 -34.60 13.42
C HIS A 376 -18.71 -35.53 13.19
N PHE A 377 -19.64 -35.59 14.15
CA PHE A 377 -20.85 -36.40 14.02
C PHE A 377 -21.72 -35.99 12.82
N ASN A 378 -21.90 -34.68 12.62
CA ASN A 378 -22.66 -34.14 11.49
C ASN A 378 -21.97 -34.39 10.13
N MET A 379 -20.66 -34.64 10.11
CA MET A 379 -19.88 -34.88 8.89
C MET A 379 -19.59 -36.36 8.61
N LEU A 380 -20.10 -37.30 9.43
CA LEU A 380 -19.86 -38.74 9.21
C LEU A 380 -20.33 -39.23 7.83
N TRP A 381 -21.39 -38.65 7.27
CA TRP A 381 -21.90 -38.99 5.93
C TRP A 381 -20.85 -38.80 4.84
N VAL A 382 -19.93 -37.86 5.04
CA VAL A 382 -18.87 -37.55 4.08
C VAL A 382 -17.94 -38.75 3.93
N HIS A 383 -17.51 -39.35 5.04
CA HIS A 383 -16.66 -40.55 5.01
C HIS A 383 -17.39 -41.76 4.42
N TRP A 384 -18.69 -41.90 4.65
CA TRP A 384 -19.51 -42.92 3.98
C TRP A 384 -19.57 -42.71 2.47
N PHE A 385 -19.72 -41.46 2.04
CA PHE A 385 -19.71 -41.12 0.62
C PHE A 385 -18.34 -41.38 -0.01
N THR A 386 -17.23 -41.05 0.67
CA THR A 386 -15.87 -41.38 0.22
C THR A 386 -15.67 -42.89 0.05
N MET A 387 -16.22 -43.73 0.95
CA MET A 387 -16.19 -45.19 0.76
C MET A 387 -16.97 -45.63 -0.49
N LEU A 388 -18.12 -45.01 -0.77
CA LEU A 388 -18.89 -45.28 -1.98
C LEU A 388 -18.11 -44.88 -3.25
N LEU A 389 -17.39 -43.77 -3.23
CA LEU A 389 -16.48 -43.38 -4.32
C LEU A 389 -15.36 -44.40 -4.52
N GLY A 390 -14.77 -44.91 -3.43
CA GLY A 390 -13.75 -45.96 -3.49
C GLY A 390 -14.29 -47.28 -4.04
N LEU A 391 -15.52 -47.66 -3.67
CA LEU A 391 -16.20 -48.83 -4.22
C LEU A 391 -16.49 -48.68 -5.72
N TRP A 392 -16.99 -47.50 -6.12
CA TRP A 392 -17.19 -47.18 -7.53
C TRP A 392 -15.88 -47.31 -8.30
N LEU A 393 -14.82 -46.64 -7.85
CA LEU A 393 -13.51 -46.70 -8.50
C LEU A 393 -13.02 -48.16 -8.64
N ALA A 394 -13.12 -48.96 -7.57
CA ALA A 394 -12.67 -50.35 -7.60
C ALA A 394 -13.48 -51.26 -8.54
N THR A 395 -14.70 -50.85 -8.91
CA THR A 395 -15.56 -51.61 -9.84
C THR A 395 -15.51 -51.08 -11.27
N THR A 396 -15.04 -49.84 -11.48
CA THR A 396 -15.01 -49.20 -12.80
C THR A 396 -14.28 -49.97 -13.88
N PRO A 397 -13.13 -50.66 -13.65
CA PRO A 397 -12.46 -51.38 -14.73
C PRO A 397 -13.28 -52.55 -15.29
N PHE A 398 -14.16 -53.15 -14.48
CA PHE A 398 -15.09 -54.19 -14.93
C PHE A 398 -16.28 -53.60 -15.69
N VAL A 399 -16.68 -52.37 -15.36
CA VAL A 399 -17.79 -51.66 -16.04
C VAL A 399 -17.33 -51.15 -17.40
N PHE A 400 -16.13 -50.58 -17.48
CA PHE A 400 -15.54 -50.07 -18.73
C PHE A 400 -14.88 -51.16 -19.57
N GLY A 401 -14.74 -52.38 -19.05
CA GLY A 401 -14.11 -53.49 -19.78
C GLY A 401 -12.60 -53.30 -20.00
N THR A 402 -11.95 -52.52 -19.14
CA THR A 402 -10.55 -52.09 -19.27
C THR A 402 -9.57 -53.26 -19.24
N PHE A 403 -9.89 -54.35 -18.53
CA PHE A 403 -9.05 -55.55 -18.47
C PHE A 403 -9.01 -56.34 -19.79
N ASP A 404 -10.07 -56.28 -20.59
CA ASP A 404 -10.23 -57.07 -21.81
C ASP A 404 -10.08 -56.21 -23.09
N GLN A 405 -9.60 -54.97 -22.94
CA GLN A 405 -9.44 -54.03 -24.04
C GLN A 405 -8.27 -54.42 -24.94
N ASN A 406 -8.57 -54.85 -26.16
CA ASN A 406 -7.58 -55.27 -27.16
C ASN A 406 -7.61 -54.41 -28.44
N GLU A 407 -8.61 -53.53 -28.58
CA GLU A 407 -8.73 -52.60 -29.71
C GLU A 407 -8.50 -51.16 -29.23
N PHE A 408 -7.62 -50.45 -29.92
CA PHE A 408 -7.23 -49.09 -29.60
C PHE A 408 -7.35 -48.19 -30.82
N ALA A 409 -7.68 -46.91 -30.60
CA ALA A 409 -7.75 -45.94 -31.67
C ALA A 409 -6.38 -45.78 -32.36
N THR A 410 -6.40 -45.51 -33.67
CA THR A 410 -5.18 -45.27 -34.47
C THR A 410 -4.31 -44.15 -33.90
N ALA A 411 -4.92 -43.12 -33.31
CA ALA A 411 -4.22 -42.04 -32.63
C ALA A 411 -3.38 -42.55 -31.44
N VAL A 412 -3.95 -43.44 -30.61
CA VAL A 412 -3.27 -44.02 -29.43
C VAL A 412 -2.08 -44.88 -29.86
N THR A 413 -2.25 -45.71 -30.90
CA THR A 413 -1.17 -46.54 -31.43
C THR A 413 -0.03 -45.67 -31.98
N ARG A 414 -0.35 -44.63 -32.74
CA ARG A 414 0.64 -43.67 -33.27
C ARG A 414 1.43 -43.00 -32.14
N ILE A 415 0.77 -42.58 -31.07
CA ILE A 415 1.44 -41.93 -29.92
C ILE A 415 2.34 -42.91 -29.18
N THR A 416 1.96 -44.18 -29.12
CA THR A 416 2.76 -45.23 -28.48
C THR A 416 4.08 -45.42 -29.22
N GLU A 417 4.03 -45.51 -30.55
CA GLU A 417 5.23 -45.62 -31.38
C GLU A 417 6.08 -44.35 -31.34
N ASP A 418 5.46 -43.18 -31.43
CA ASP A 418 6.14 -41.89 -31.48
C ASP A 418 6.87 -41.52 -30.18
N ARG A 419 6.37 -41.98 -29.03
CA ARG A 419 6.95 -41.70 -27.70
C ARG A 419 7.62 -42.91 -27.04
N ASP A 420 7.77 -44.02 -27.76
CA ASP A 420 8.34 -45.28 -27.23
C ASP A 420 7.69 -45.74 -25.92
N LEU A 421 6.35 -45.69 -25.88
CA LEU A 421 5.56 -46.04 -24.70
C LEU A 421 5.32 -47.55 -24.61
N TRP A 422 4.94 -48.01 -23.41
CA TRP A 422 4.46 -49.38 -23.24
C TRP A 422 3.24 -49.68 -24.11
N ASP A 423 3.09 -50.96 -24.45
CA ASP A 423 1.96 -51.46 -25.24
C ASP A 423 0.61 -50.95 -24.67
N PRO A 424 -0.33 -50.49 -25.52
CA PRO A 424 -1.59 -49.93 -25.05
C PRO A 424 -2.39 -50.88 -24.16
N ALA A 425 -2.37 -52.20 -24.42
CA ALA A 425 -3.07 -53.17 -23.58
C ALA A 425 -2.44 -53.27 -22.19
N LEU A 426 -1.10 -53.23 -22.10
CA LEU A 426 -0.40 -53.21 -20.82
C LEU A 426 -0.73 -51.92 -20.03
N ARG A 427 -0.76 -50.76 -20.69
CA ARG A 427 -1.12 -49.48 -20.04
C ARG A 427 -2.56 -49.48 -19.53
N SER A 428 -3.49 -50.01 -20.32
CA SER A 428 -4.89 -50.17 -19.93
C SER A 428 -5.01 -51.10 -18.70
N TRP A 429 -4.31 -52.24 -18.72
CA TRP A 429 -4.27 -53.19 -17.61
C TRP A 429 -3.65 -52.63 -16.32
N LEU A 430 -2.57 -51.85 -16.43
CA LEU A 430 -1.94 -51.18 -15.29
C LEU A 430 -2.87 -50.12 -14.68
N THR A 431 -3.56 -49.34 -15.52
CA THR A 431 -4.54 -48.36 -15.05
C THR A 431 -5.71 -49.05 -14.35
N ALA A 432 -6.22 -50.16 -14.91
CA ALA A 432 -7.27 -50.95 -14.29
C ALA A 432 -6.90 -51.43 -12.87
N TRP A 433 -5.70 -51.98 -12.67
CA TRP A 433 -5.26 -52.38 -11.33
C TRP A 433 -5.01 -51.21 -10.40
N ASN A 434 -4.51 -50.09 -10.92
CA ASN A 434 -4.38 -48.86 -10.16
C ASN A 434 -5.72 -48.44 -9.53
N ASP A 435 -6.81 -48.50 -10.30
CA ASP A 435 -8.13 -48.05 -9.85
C ASP A 435 -8.72 -49.02 -8.82
N VAL A 436 -8.54 -50.33 -9.02
CA VAL A 436 -8.91 -51.35 -8.02
C VAL A 436 -8.19 -51.11 -6.70
N VAL A 437 -6.86 -50.96 -6.73
CA VAL A 437 -6.05 -50.79 -5.52
C VAL A 437 -6.37 -49.46 -4.84
N SER A 438 -6.43 -48.37 -5.59
CA SER A 438 -6.74 -47.03 -5.08
C SER A 438 -8.14 -46.99 -4.47
N GLY A 439 -9.14 -47.59 -5.13
CA GLY A 439 -10.51 -47.68 -4.63
C GLY A 439 -10.62 -48.44 -3.32
N VAL A 440 -9.91 -49.57 -3.19
CA VAL A 440 -9.84 -50.34 -1.94
C VAL A 440 -9.16 -49.56 -0.83
N LEU A 441 -8.02 -48.90 -1.10
CA LEU A 441 -7.33 -48.08 -0.12
C LEU A 441 -8.21 -46.90 0.34
N ILE A 442 -8.93 -46.26 -0.58
CA ILE A 442 -9.87 -45.18 -0.26
C ILE A 442 -10.93 -45.67 0.73
N MET A 443 -11.51 -46.85 0.48
CA MET A 443 -12.49 -47.45 1.39
C MET A 443 -11.90 -47.70 2.79
N ILE A 444 -10.69 -48.26 2.87
CA ILE A 444 -10.03 -48.57 4.15
C ILE A 444 -9.77 -47.29 4.96
N PHE A 445 -9.16 -46.28 4.36
CA PHE A 445 -8.83 -45.04 5.07
C PHE A 445 -10.07 -44.20 5.38
N ALA A 446 -11.11 -44.24 4.55
CA ALA A 446 -12.39 -43.62 4.85
C ALA A 446 -13.09 -44.30 6.04
N ALA A 447 -13.02 -45.63 6.15
CA ALA A 447 -13.54 -46.36 7.31
C ALA A 447 -12.78 -45.99 8.60
N ILE A 448 -11.45 -45.84 8.54
CA ILE A 448 -10.64 -45.38 9.69
C ILE A 448 -11.03 -43.95 10.10
N SER A 449 -11.38 -43.09 9.13
CA SER A 449 -11.78 -41.69 9.34
C SER A 449 -13.13 -41.53 10.06
N LEU A 450 -13.95 -42.59 10.17
CA LEU A 450 -15.18 -42.56 10.98
C LEU A 450 -14.88 -42.31 12.47
N SER A 451 -13.69 -42.69 12.93
CA SER A 451 -13.22 -42.42 14.29
C SER A 451 -12.66 -41.00 14.39
N PRO A 452 -12.98 -40.24 15.46
CA PRO A 452 -12.35 -38.93 15.71
C PRO A 452 -10.82 -38.97 15.85
N ARG A 453 -10.24 -40.15 16.13
CA ARG A 453 -8.78 -40.36 16.21
C ARG A 453 -8.14 -40.65 14.86
N GLY A 454 -8.93 -40.82 13.80
CA GLY A 454 -8.51 -41.19 12.46
C GLY A 454 -8.12 -40.04 11.55
N GLY A 455 -7.86 -38.83 12.06
CA GLY A 455 -7.60 -37.64 11.22
C GLY A 455 -6.44 -37.79 10.22
N TRP A 456 -5.44 -38.62 10.52
CA TRP A 456 -4.36 -38.92 9.56
C TRP A 456 -4.83 -39.71 8.33
N ALA A 457 -5.91 -40.49 8.45
CA ALA A 457 -6.45 -41.27 7.35
C ALA A 457 -7.17 -40.39 6.31
N GLN A 458 -7.66 -39.21 6.71
CA GLN A 458 -8.16 -38.19 5.78
C GLN A 458 -7.03 -37.69 4.86
N TRP A 459 -5.84 -37.44 5.43
CA TRP A 459 -4.64 -37.10 4.66
C TRP A 459 -4.20 -38.24 3.75
N ALA A 460 -4.25 -39.49 4.20
CA ALA A 460 -3.95 -40.64 3.35
C ALA A 460 -4.89 -40.71 2.13
N ASN A 461 -6.20 -40.49 2.33
CA ASN A 461 -7.16 -40.39 1.22
C ASN A 461 -6.89 -39.20 0.30
N THR A 462 -6.50 -38.05 0.84
CA THR A 462 -6.09 -36.90 0.03
C THR A 462 -4.90 -37.24 -0.85
N CYS A 463 -3.88 -37.93 -0.32
CA CYS A 463 -2.74 -38.39 -1.11
C CYS A 463 -3.14 -39.37 -2.22
N ILE A 464 -4.10 -40.26 -1.96
CA ILE A 464 -4.63 -41.15 -3.01
C ILE A 464 -5.42 -40.36 -4.05
N GLY A 465 -6.21 -39.36 -3.64
CA GLY A 465 -6.90 -38.48 -4.58
C GLY A 465 -5.93 -37.69 -5.47
N ILE A 466 -4.84 -37.16 -4.89
CA ILE A 466 -3.73 -36.53 -5.62
C ILE A 466 -3.10 -37.51 -6.61
N TRP A 467 -2.85 -38.74 -6.17
CA TRP A 467 -2.33 -39.81 -7.01
C TRP A 467 -3.26 -40.12 -8.18
N LEU A 468 -4.58 -40.17 -7.98
CA LEU A 468 -5.56 -40.39 -9.06
C LEU A 468 -5.58 -39.27 -10.11
N LEU A 469 -5.25 -38.03 -9.75
CA LEU A 469 -5.09 -36.95 -10.73
C LEU A 469 -3.87 -37.16 -11.63
N GLY A 470 -2.81 -37.82 -11.13
CA GLY A 470 -1.56 -38.06 -11.84
C GLY A 470 -1.40 -39.45 -12.47
N ALA A 471 -2.06 -40.47 -11.94
CA ALA A 471 -1.90 -41.86 -12.36
C ALA A 471 -2.24 -42.07 -13.84
N PRO A 472 -3.33 -41.50 -14.39
CA PRO A 472 -3.63 -41.64 -15.82
C PRO A 472 -2.57 -40.99 -16.72
N LEU A 473 -1.88 -39.96 -16.24
CA LEU A 473 -0.80 -39.30 -16.96
C LEU A 473 0.47 -40.14 -16.94
N LEU A 474 0.77 -40.74 -15.78
CA LEU A 474 1.94 -41.60 -15.59
C LEU A 474 1.83 -42.90 -16.39
N PHE A 475 0.65 -43.52 -16.38
CA PHE A 475 0.38 -44.72 -17.17
C PHE A 475 0.05 -44.44 -18.63
N TRP A 476 -0.07 -43.16 -19.02
CA TRP A 476 -0.53 -42.76 -20.34
C TRP A 476 -1.84 -43.48 -20.71
N THR A 477 -2.91 -43.30 -19.94
CA THR A 477 -4.12 -44.13 -20.09
C THR A 477 -4.72 -44.03 -21.50
N PRO A 478 -4.88 -45.17 -22.21
CA PRO A 478 -5.47 -45.20 -23.55
C PRO A 478 -6.94 -44.78 -23.61
N ASP A 479 -7.66 -44.96 -22.51
CA ASP A 479 -9.10 -44.78 -22.42
C ASP A 479 -9.50 -43.40 -21.87
N ALA A 480 -10.34 -42.68 -22.62
CA ALA A 480 -10.80 -41.35 -22.27
C ALA A 480 -11.75 -41.35 -21.07
N ALA A 481 -12.60 -42.38 -20.93
CA ALA A 481 -13.55 -42.51 -19.85
C ALA A 481 -12.85 -42.81 -18.53
N VAL A 482 -11.82 -43.66 -18.54
CA VAL A 482 -10.98 -43.92 -17.37
C VAL A 482 -10.29 -42.63 -16.91
N TYR A 483 -9.63 -41.90 -17.82
CA TYR A 483 -8.97 -40.64 -17.44
C TYR A 483 -9.96 -39.59 -16.88
N ALA A 484 -11.16 -39.46 -17.46
CA ALA A 484 -12.20 -38.58 -16.94
C ALA A 484 -12.71 -39.03 -15.56
N ASN A 485 -12.93 -40.32 -15.37
CA ASN A 485 -13.37 -40.91 -14.11
C ASN A 485 -12.35 -40.68 -13.01
N ASP A 486 -11.08 -40.97 -13.23
CA ASP A 486 -10.02 -40.86 -12.22
C ASP A 486 -9.79 -39.41 -11.81
N THR A 487 -9.83 -38.48 -12.78
CA THR A 487 -9.76 -37.05 -12.49
C THR A 487 -10.93 -36.61 -11.61
N PHE A 488 -12.14 -37.06 -11.93
CA PHE A 488 -13.35 -36.69 -11.18
C PHE A 488 -13.37 -37.30 -9.78
N ILE A 489 -13.09 -38.61 -9.66
CA ILE A 489 -13.05 -39.31 -8.37
C ILE A 489 -11.90 -38.77 -7.52
N GLY A 490 -10.71 -38.55 -8.09
CA GLY A 490 -9.59 -37.94 -7.38
C GLY A 490 -9.95 -36.58 -6.78
N ALA A 491 -10.56 -35.69 -7.57
CA ALA A 491 -11.01 -34.39 -7.10
C ALA A 491 -12.09 -34.49 -6.00
N LEU A 492 -13.07 -35.38 -6.16
CA LEU A 492 -14.12 -35.59 -5.14
C LEU A 492 -13.56 -36.20 -3.86
N VAL A 493 -12.63 -37.15 -3.94
CA VAL A 493 -11.99 -37.74 -2.77
C VAL A 493 -11.24 -36.67 -2.00
N ILE A 494 -10.47 -35.80 -2.66
CA ILE A 494 -9.81 -34.66 -2.02
C ILE A 494 -10.87 -33.75 -1.36
N ALA A 495 -11.91 -33.36 -2.11
CA ALA A 495 -12.95 -32.47 -1.61
C ALA A 495 -13.65 -33.01 -0.36
N PHE A 496 -14.10 -34.27 -0.40
CA PHE A 496 -14.80 -34.90 0.71
C PHE A 496 -13.87 -35.32 1.86
N THR A 497 -12.56 -35.38 1.68
CA THR A 497 -11.67 -35.79 2.78
C THR A 497 -11.10 -34.62 3.56
N ILE A 498 -10.89 -33.47 2.92
CA ILE A 498 -10.26 -32.30 3.58
C ILE A 498 -10.91 -30.93 3.29
N LEU A 499 -11.74 -30.77 2.26
CA LEU A 499 -12.41 -29.47 1.99
C LEU A 499 -13.76 -29.37 2.71
N VAL A 500 -14.59 -30.41 2.60
CA VAL A 500 -15.92 -30.47 3.22
C VAL A 500 -15.83 -30.69 4.73
N PRO A 501 -15.08 -31.69 5.25
CA PRO A 501 -14.82 -31.77 6.68
C PRO A 501 -13.75 -30.73 7.06
N MET A 502 -13.85 -30.16 8.26
CA MET A 502 -12.81 -29.26 8.77
C MET A 502 -11.48 -30.02 8.91
N MET A 503 -10.39 -29.42 8.46
CA MET A 503 -9.07 -30.04 8.43
C MET A 503 -8.55 -30.44 9.82
N PRO A 504 -8.03 -31.67 9.98
CA PRO A 504 -7.43 -32.10 11.23
C PRO A 504 -6.05 -31.45 11.44
N GLY A 505 -5.79 -30.96 12.64
CA GLY A 505 -4.45 -30.50 13.08
C GLY A 505 -4.29 -29.00 13.32
N MET A 506 -5.35 -28.20 13.14
CA MET A 506 -5.33 -26.76 13.44
C MET A 506 -5.25 -26.48 14.96
N ALA A 507 -4.57 -25.39 15.32
CA ALA A 507 -4.43 -24.93 16.70
C ALA A 507 -5.78 -24.39 17.23
N PRO A 508 -6.26 -24.84 18.41
CA PRO A 508 -7.48 -24.32 19.02
C PRO A 508 -7.47 -22.80 19.20
N GLU A 509 -6.31 -22.25 19.56
CA GLU A 509 -6.08 -20.81 19.71
C GLU A 509 -6.38 -20.06 18.42
N GLY A 510 -5.94 -20.61 17.29
CA GLY A 510 -6.22 -20.02 15.98
C GLY A 510 -7.69 -20.11 15.57
N MET A 511 -8.37 -21.21 15.92
CA MET A 511 -9.76 -21.44 15.53
C MET A 511 -10.77 -20.66 16.38
N MET A 512 -10.42 -20.30 17.62
CA MET A 512 -11.28 -19.53 18.53
C MET A 512 -11.14 -18.02 18.37
N ASP A 513 -10.11 -17.56 17.68
CA ASP A 513 -9.92 -16.15 17.39
C ASP A 513 -10.86 -15.74 16.25
N ASP A 514 -11.78 -14.86 16.63
CA ASP A 514 -12.91 -14.34 15.85
C ASP A 514 -12.51 -13.32 14.77
N SER A 515 -11.22 -12.96 14.68
CA SER A 515 -10.71 -12.01 13.69
C SER A 515 -10.49 -12.65 12.31
N ASP A 516 -10.97 -11.95 11.27
CA ASP A 516 -10.88 -12.38 9.87
C ASP A 516 -9.97 -11.46 9.03
N VAL A 517 -9.81 -10.19 9.46
CA VAL A 517 -9.00 -9.16 8.82
C VAL A 517 -7.66 -9.05 9.55
N PRO A 518 -6.52 -9.12 8.83
CA PRO A 518 -5.22 -8.96 9.47
C PRO A 518 -5.04 -7.57 10.12
N PRO A 519 -4.23 -7.44 11.18
CA PRO A 519 -3.98 -6.15 11.82
C PRO A 519 -3.51 -5.07 10.83
N GLY A 520 -4.16 -3.91 10.87
CA GLY A 520 -3.87 -2.78 9.97
C GLY A 520 -4.38 -2.93 8.53
N TRP A 521 -5.07 -4.02 8.20
CA TRP A 521 -5.72 -4.18 6.89
C TRP A 521 -7.15 -3.61 6.91
N THR A 522 -7.62 -3.17 5.75
CA THR A 522 -9.03 -2.72 5.57
C THR A 522 -9.99 -3.87 5.26
N TYR A 523 -9.54 -4.95 4.62
CA TYR A 523 -10.38 -6.10 4.24
C TYR A 523 -9.67 -7.44 4.48
N SER A 524 -10.44 -8.54 4.45
CA SER A 524 -9.85 -9.88 4.55
C SER A 524 -9.45 -10.40 3.15
N PRO A 525 -8.16 -10.68 2.89
CA PRO A 525 -7.71 -11.19 1.60
C PRO A 525 -8.11 -12.66 1.37
N SER A 526 -8.52 -13.38 2.42
CA SER A 526 -8.93 -14.79 2.35
C SER A 526 -10.44 -14.98 2.20
N THR A 527 -11.23 -13.94 1.89
CA THR A 527 -12.67 -14.15 1.65
C THR A 527 -12.91 -15.00 0.41
N TYR A 528 -14.00 -15.77 0.41
CA TYR A 528 -14.40 -16.54 -0.77
C TYR A 528 -14.63 -15.64 -1.99
N VAL A 529 -15.20 -14.44 -1.79
CA VAL A 529 -15.45 -13.48 -2.86
C VAL A 529 -14.14 -13.02 -3.51
N GLN A 530 -13.09 -12.76 -2.71
CA GLN A 530 -11.74 -12.44 -3.20
C GLN A 530 -11.10 -13.58 -4.00
N ARG A 531 -11.39 -14.84 -3.65
CA ARG A 531 -10.83 -16.01 -4.34
C ARG A 531 -11.63 -16.45 -5.57
N MET A 532 -12.85 -15.91 -5.78
CA MET A 532 -13.70 -16.29 -6.92
C MET A 532 -13.04 -16.09 -8.29
N PRO A 533 -12.35 -14.96 -8.58
CA PRO A 533 -11.66 -14.79 -9.86
C PRO A 533 -10.65 -15.91 -10.12
N ILE A 534 -9.91 -16.32 -9.10
CA ILE A 534 -8.91 -17.39 -9.20
C ILE A 534 -9.59 -18.74 -9.46
N ILE A 535 -10.67 -19.06 -8.74
CA ILE A 535 -11.40 -20.33 -8.93
C ILE A 535 -12.01 -20.42 -10.34
N ILE A 536 -12.60 -19.33 -10.83
CA ILE A 536 -13.22 -19.28 -12.16
C ILE A 536 -12.16 -19.43 -13.25
N LEU A 537 -11.06 -18.69 -13.16
CA LEU A 537 -9.95 -18.77 -14.12
C LEU A 537 -9.25 -20.13 -14.06
N GLY A 538 -9.11 -20.72 -12.88
CA GLY A 538 -8.62 -22.08 -12.70
C GLY A 538 -9.51 -23.11 -13.39
N ALA A 539 -10.84 -22.97 -13.28
CA ALA A 539 -11.78 -23.82 -14.01
C ALA A 539 -11.64 -23.69 -15.54
N VAL A 540 -11.49 -22.46 -16.04
CA VAL A 540 -11.22 -22.22 -17.48
C VAL A 540 -9.91 -22.87 -17.89
N GLY A 541 -8.82 -22.65 -17.14
CA GLY A 541 -7.52 -23.25 -17.40
C GLY A 541 -7.54 -24.78 -17.37
N PHE A 542 -8.30 -25.38 -16.44
CA PHE A 542 -8.51 -26.82 -16.36
C PHE A 542 -9.13 -27.37 -17.65
N PHE A 543 -10.22 -26.77 -18.15
CA PHE A 543 -10.85 -27.23 -19.39
C PHE A 543 -9.94 -27.07 -20.61
N LEU A 544 -9.26 -25.92 -20.74
CA LEU A 544 -8.31 -25.68 -21.83
C LEU A 544 -7.18 -26.73 -21.82
N SER A 545 -6.59 -26.97 -20.65
CA SER A 545 -5.52 -27.95 -20.48
C SER A 545 -6.02 -29.36 -20.74
N ARG A 546 -7.23 -29.70 -20.29
CA ARG A 546 -7.84 -31.02 -20.51
C ARG A 546 -8.07 -31.32 -21.99
N ILE A 547 -8.38 -30.32 -22.81
CA ILE A 547 -8.46 -30.45 -24.27
C ILE A 547 -7.09 -30.80 -24.86
N LEU A 548 -6.04 -30.10 -24.43
CA LEU A 548 -4.66 -30.38 -24.85
C LEU A 548 -4.25 -31.81 -24.46
N THR A 549 -4.51 -32.21 -23.21
CA THR A 549 -4.21 -33.57 -22.73
C THR A 549 -4.96 -34.64 -23.50
N ALA A 550 -6.24 -34.40 -23.83
CA ALA A 550 -7.04 -35.35 -24.59
C ALA A 550 -6.40 -35.65 -25.96
N TYR A 551 -5.88 -34.63 -26.63
CA TYR A 551 -5.17 -34.83 -27.90
C TYR A 551 -3.84 -35.56 -27.69
N GLN A 552 -3.06 -35.18 -26.68
CA GLN A 552 -1.77 -35.80 -26.38
C GLN A 552 -1.87 -37.27 -25.95
N LEU A 553 -2.99 -37.67 -25.34
CA LEU A 553 -3.28 -39.07 -25.01
C LEU A 553 -3.94 -39.83 -26.17
N GLY A 554 -4.30 -39.16 -27.26
CA GLY A 554 -4.95 -39.77 -28.42
C GLY A 554 -6.45 -40.02 -28.25
N HIS A 555 -7.09 -39.33 -27.31
CA HIS A 555 -8.53 -39.42 -27.05
C HIS A 555 -9.38 -38.62 -28.05
N ILE A 556 -8.78 -37.64 -28.72
CA ILE A 556 -9.40 -36.84 -29.79
C ILE A 556 -8.44 -36.73 -30.97
N ASP A 557 -8.99 -36.62 -32.19
CA ASP A 557 -8.20 -36.62 -33.42
C ASP A 557 -7.64 -35.26 -33.82
N GLY A 558 -8.11 -34.17 -33.21
CA GLY A 558 -7.67 -32.81 -33.53
C GLY A 558 -8.02 -31.79 -32.46
N VAL A 559 -7.36 -30.64 -32.51
CA VAL A 559 -7.53 -29.52 -31.57
C VAL A 559 -7.97 -28.26 -32.30
N TRP A 560 -8.79 -27.44 -31.65
CA TRP A 560 -9.22 -26.16 -32.19
C TRP A 560 -8.05 -25.16 -32.26
N GLU A 561 -7.69 -24.72 -33.47
CA GLU A 561 -6.67 -23.72 -33.74
C GLU A 561 -7.09 -22.84 -34.95
N PRO A 562 -7.62 -21.63 -34.70
CA PRO A 562 -8.13 -20.77 -35.77
C PRO A 562 -7.10 -19.77 -36.32
N PHE A 563 -5.96 -19.56 -35.65
CA PHE A 563 -5.07 -18.42 -35.94
C PHE A 563 -3.70 -18.86 -36.49
N PHE A 564 -3.17 -19.97 -36.01
CA PHE A 564 -1.77 -20.33 -36.25
C PHE A 564 -1.62 -21.60 -37.09
N ALA A 565 -0.91 -21.47 -38.22
CA ALA A 565 -0.50 -22.61 -39.04
C ALA A 565 0.83 -23.21 -38.55
N SER A 566 1.16 -24.42 -39.00
CA SER A 566 2.47 -25.03 -38.76
C SER A 566 3.19 -25.36 -40.08
N PRO A 567 4.51 -25.63 -40.07
CA PRO A 567 5.26 -26.12 -41.23
C PRO A 567 4.86 -27.55 -41.68
N SER A 568 4.00 -28.22 -40.91
CA SER A 568 3.55 -29.59 -41.14
C SER A 568 2.07 -29.65 -41.50
N ALA A 569 1.53 -30.84 -41.70
CA ALA A 569 0.09 -31.04 -41.89
C ALA A 569 -0.75 -30.77 -40.62
N LEU A 570 -0.10 -30.61 -39.46
CA LEU A 570 -0.76 -30.27 -38.19
C LEU A 570 -1.09 -28.78 -38.13
N ASN A 571 -2.10 -28.42 -37.33
CA ASN A 571 -2.28 -27.01 -36.98
C ASN A 571 -1.24 -26.53 -35.94
N GLY A 572 -1.18 -25.23 -35.67
CA GLY A 572 -0.19 -24.63 -34.76
C GLY A 572 -0.21 -25.22 -33.34
N THR A 573 -1.40 -25.37 -32.75
CA THR A 573 -1.56 -25.97 -31.41
C THR A 573 -1.09 -27.43 -31.40
N GLU A 574 -1.55 -28.24 -32.33
CA GLU A 574 -1.17 -29.66 -32.45
C GLU A 574 0.33 -29.83 -32.64
N TYR A 575 0.96 -28.97 -33.44
CA TYR A 575 2.40 -28.99 -33.68
C TYR A 575 3.21 -28.67 -32.42
N ILE A 576 2.76 -27.74 -31.59
CA ILE A 576 3.45 -27.37 -30.34
C ILE A 576 3.37 -28.46 -29.30
N ILE A 577 2.17 -28.99 -29.04
CA ILE A 577 1.96 -30.01 -27.99
C ILE A 577 2.46 -31.41 -28.40
N THR A 578 2.97 -31.54 -29.63
CA THR A 578 3.68 -32.74 -30.12
C THR A 578 5.11 -32.42 -30.59
N SER A 579 5.65 -31.25 -30.21
CA SER A 579 7.02 -30.87 -30.49
C SER A 579 8.03 -31.67 -29.66
N ASP A 580 9.31 -31.66 -30.05
CA ASP A 580 10.39 -32.30 -29.29
C ASP A 580 10.50 -31.77 -27.85
N VAL A 581 10.18 -30.48 -27.65
CA VAL A 581 10.14 -29.86 -26.31
C VAL A 581 9.04 -30.47 -25.45
N SER A 582 7.85 -30.71 -26.02
CA SER A 582 6.74 -31.38 -25.33
C SER A 582 7.02 -32.87 -25.12
N LYS A 583 7.69 -33.52 -26.07
CA LYS A 583 8.10 -34.93 -25.97
C LYS A 583 9.19 -35.17 -24.92
N ALA A 584 9.99 -34.16 -24.60
CA ALA A 584 11.03 -34.26 -23.56
C ALA A 584 10.46 -34.51 -22.15
N TRP A 585 9.17 -34.22 -21.93
CA TRP A 585 8.49 -34.51 -20.67
C TRP A 585 8.06 -35.98 -20.60
N PRO A 586 8.18 -36.63 -19.42
CA PRO A 586 7.79 -38.05 -19.25
C PRO A 586 6.27 -38.27 -19.29
N VAL A 587 5.49 -37.20 -19.14
CA VAL A 587 4.01 -37.20 -19.17
C VAL A 587 3.52 -36.07 -20.09
N ALA A 588 2.24 -36.12 -20.47
CA ALA A 588 1.60 -35.06 -21.23
C ALA A 588 1.67 -33.71 -20.48
N ASP A 589 2.26 -32.67 -21.10
CA ASP A 589 2.43 -31.34 -20.50
C ASP A 589 1.07 -30.65 -20.24
N GLY A 590 0.09 -30.79 -21.15
CA GLY A 590 -1.28 -30.38 -20.93
C GLY A 590 -1.92 -31.10 -19.74
N GLY A 591 -1.51 -32.35 -19.48
CA GLY A 591 -1.93 -33.14 -18.34
C GLY A 591 -1.44 -32.56 -17.01
N ILE A 592 -0.17 -32.18 -16.95
CA ILE A 592 0.40 -31.47 -15.80
C ILE A 592 -0.37 -30.15 -15.58
N GLY A 593 -0.62 -29.40 -16.65
CA GLY A 593 -1.43 -28.19 -16.59
C GLY A 593 -2.82 -28.44 -15.98
N ALA A 594 -3.54 -29.45 -16.47
CA ALA A 594 -4.86 -29.81 -15.95
C ALA A 594 -4.82 -30.19 -14.46
N MET A 595 -3.81 -30.93 -14.03
CA MET A 595 -3.62 -31.27 -12.61
C MET A 595 -3.35 -30.01 -11.76
N SER A 596 -2.53 -29.09 -12.25
CA SER A 596 -2.23 -27.83 -11.57
C SER A 596 -3.47 -26.94 -11.42
N TYR A 597 -4.25 -26.75 -12.48
CA TYR A 597 -5.50 -26.00 -12.42
C TYR A 597 -6.53 -26.67 -11.48
N MET A 598 -6.58 -28.00 -11.44
CA MET A 598 -7.41 -28.71 -10.46
C MET A 598 -6.98 -28.40 -9.02
N PHE A 599 -5.67 -28.33 -8.75
CA PHE A 599 -5.17 -27.91 -7.44
C PHE A 599 -5.50 -26.46 -7.10
N GLU A 600 -5.43 -25.55 -8.07
CA GLU A 600 -5.83 -24.15 -7.86
C GLU A 600 -7.31 -24.03 -7.50
N ILE A 601 -8.19 -24.79 -8.17
CA ILE A 601 -9.62 -24.84 -7.86
C ILE A 601 -9.84 -25.37 -6.45
N LEU A 602 -9.28 -26.55 -6.14
CA LEU A 602 -9.47 -27.20 -4.85
C LEU A 602 -8.91 -26.36 -3.70
N MET A 603 -7.69 -25.83 -3.84
CA MET A 603 -7.10 -24.94 -2.84
C MET A 603 -7.82 -23.60 -2.76
N GLY A 604 -8.34 -23.04 -3.85
CA GLY A 604 -9.12 -21.80 -3.84
C GLY A 604 -10.43 -21.91 -3.05
N VAL A 605 -11.08 -23.07 -3.12
CA VAL A 605 -12.31 -23.38 -2.36
C VAL A 605 -12.00 -23.76 -0.90
N MET A 606 -10.78 -24.18 -0.60
CA MET A 606 -10.38 -24.66 0.72
C MET A 606 -10.25 -23.52 1.75
N GLY A 607 -10.88 -23.69 2.91
CA GLY A 607 -10.70 -22.83 4.09
C GLY A 607 -11.55 -21.55 4.13
N GLY A 608 -11.68 -20.98 5.33
CA GLY A 608 -12.50 -19.79 5.58
C GLY A 608 -11.79 -18.44 5.39
N ARG A 609 -12.37 -17.39 5.99
CA ARG A 609 -11.86 -16.01 5.98
C ARG A 609 -10.59 -15.82 6.81
N ALA A 610 -10.37 -16.66 7.82
CA ALA A 610 -9.17 -16.62 8.68
C ALA A 610 -8.03 -17.54 8.18
N ARG A 611 -8.06 -17.98 6.92
CA ARG A 611 -7.12 -18.98 6.38
C ARG A 611 -5.66 -18.52 6.33
N TRP A 612 -5.43 -17.23 6.05
CA TRP A 612 -4.10 -16.59 6.11
C TRP A 612 -3.38 -16.85 7.45
N ARG A 613 -4.14 -17.06 8.52
CA ARG A 613 -3.66 -17.33 9.88
C ARG A 613 -3.83 -18.78 10.35
N THR A 614 -4.94 -19.42 10.00
CA THR A 614 -5.25 -20.79 10.46
C THR A 614 -4.52 -21.88 9.66
N MET A 615 -4.15 -21.60 8.40
CA MET A 615 -3.48 -22.56 7.51
C MET A 615 -2.36 -21.91 6.66
N PRO A 616 -1.33 -21.28 7.26
CA PRO A 616 -0.27 -20.58 6.50
C PRO A 616 0.45 -21.47 5.46
N TRP A 617 0.68 -22.74 5.80
CA TRP A 617 1.31 -23.69 4.90
C TRP A 617 0.51 -23.91 3.60
N MET A 618 -0.82 -23.87 3.68
CA MET A 618 -1.67 -24.10 2.51
C MET A 618 -1.73 -22.85 1.64
N VAL A 619 -1.80 -21.65 2.25
CA VAL A 619 -1.65 -20.39 1.52
C VAL A 619 -0.29 -20.34 0.80
N THR A 620 0.76 -20.82 1.46
CA THR A 620 2.10 -20.94 0.85
C THR A 620 2.09 -21.89 -0.35
N LEU A 621 1.50 -23.08 -0.19
CA LEU A 621 1.39 -24.06 -1.27
C LEU A 621 0.58 -23.52 -2.45
N PHE A 622 -0.52 -22.81 -2.17
CA PHE A 622 -1.33 -22.12 -3.16
C PHE A 622 -0.50 -21.09 -3.94
N GLY A 623 0.27 -20.25 -3.24
CA GLY A 623 1.21 -19.33 -3.88
C GLY A 623 2.28 -20.02 -4.72
N ILE A 624 2.81 -21.17 -4.27
CA ILE A 624 3.80 -21.97 -5.01
C ILE A 624 3.19 -22.58 -6.28
N VAL A 625 1.91 -22.99 -6.24
CA VAL A 625 1.22 -23.50 -7.42
C VAL A 625 0.95 -22.34 -8.38
N VAL A 626 0.38 -21.23 -7.93
CA VAL A 626 -0.01 -20.12 -8.83
C VAL A 626 1.20 -19.38 -9.41
N VAL A 627 2.19 -19.01 -8.58
CA VAL A 627 3.28 -18.10 -9.00
C VAL A 627 4.37 -18.84 -9.81
N PRO A 628 5.10 -19.83 -9.25
CA PRO A 628 6.06 -20.64 -10.01
C PRO A 628 5.49 -21.31 -11.27
N LEU A 629 4.29 -21.91 -11.23
CA LEU A 629 3.72 -22.52 -12.44
C LEU A 629 3.32 -21.46 -13.46
N GLY A 630 2.90 -20.27 -13.01
CA GLY A 630 2.75 -19.09 -13.87
C GLY A 630 4.03 -18.78 -14.63
N VAL A 631 5.18 -18.75 -13.93
CA VAL A 631 6.50 -18.54 -14.54
C VAL A 631 6.84 -19.63 -15.56
N ILE A 632 6.55 -20.90 -15.23
CA ILE A 632 6.77 -22.02 -16.17
C ILE A 632 5.87 -21.87 -17.41
N SER A 633 4.62 -21.45 -17.24
CA SER A 633 3.71 -21.19 -18.35
C SER A 633 4.21 -20.06 -19.25
N ILE A 634 4.75 -18.98 -18.66
CA ILE A 634 5.39 -17.88 -19.41
C ILE A 634 6.62 -18.36 -20.17
N TYR A 635 7.45 -19.22 -19.57
CA TYR A 635 8.58 -19.85 -20.25
C TYR A 635 8.12 -20.63 -21.49
N PHE A 636 7.03 -21.41 -21.38
CA PHE A 636 6.47 -22.13 -22.52
C PHE A 636 5.87 -21.20 -23.60
N ILE A 637 5.38 -20.02 -23.25
CA ILE A 637 4.99 -19.02 -24.25
C ILE A 637 6.21 -18.48 -24.98
N ILE A 638 7.28 -18.12 -24.25
CA ILE A 638 8.49 -17.53 -24.81
C ILE A 638 9.16 -18.48 -25.80
N ILE A 639 9.25 -19.77 -25.46
CA ILE A 639 9.95 -20.77 -26.27
C ILE A 639 9.19 -21.15 -27.56
N GLN A 640 7.87 -21.00 -27.61
CA GLN A 640 7.03 -21.40 -28.75
C GLN A 640 7.49 -20.78 -30.08
N PRO A 641 7.51 -19.46 -30.26
CA PRO A 641 7.96 -18.88 -31.53
C PRO A 641 9.48 -18.88 -31.68
N ILE A 642 10.25 -18.89 -30.59
CA ILE A 642 11.71 -18.82 -30.63
C ILE A 642 12.31 -20.15 -31.07
N MET A 643 11.89 -21.27 -30.48
CA MET A 643 12.47 -22.60 -30.74
C MET A 643 11.59 -23.49 -31.62
N ILE A 644 10.26 -23.39 -31.53
CA ILE A 644 9.34 -24.27 -32.28
C ILE A 644 8.88 -23.61 -33.58
N GLY A 645 8.75 -22.28 -33.60
CA GLY A 645 8.46 -21.50 -34.81
C GLY A 645 6.98 -21.27 -35.12
N THR A 646 6.07 -21.56 -34.18
CA THR A 646 4.64 -21.22 -34.28
C THR A 646 4.04 -20.90 -32.90
N TYR A 647 2.72 -20.68 -32.81
CA TYR A 647 1.99 -20.39 -31.58
C TYR A 647 0.83 -21.37 -31.36
N CYS A 648 0.46 -21.55 -30.09
CA CYS A 648 -0.66 -22.38 -29.67
C CYS A 648 -1.74 -21.47 -29.04
N THR A 649 -2.89 -21.32 -29.71
CA THR A 649 -3.98 -20.45 -29.25
C THR A 649 -4.46 -20.84 -27.85
N ILE A 650 -4.70 -22.13 -27.62
CA ILE A 650 -5.20 -22.63 -26.32
C ILE A 650 -4.15 -22.44 -25.22
N CYS A 651 -2.86 -22.61 -25.53
CA CYS A 651 -1.77 -22.41 -24.59
C CYS A 651 -1.65 -20.94 -24.17
N LEU A 652 -1.78 -20.02 -25.14
CA LEU A 652 -1.82 -18.58 -24.86
C LEU A 652 -3.02 -18.20 -23.99
N MET A 653 -4.20 -18.78 -24.25
CA MET A 653 -5.39 -18.57 -23.42
C MET A 653 -5.20 -19.09 -21.99
N ALA A 654 -4.65 -20.30 -21.83
CA ALA A 654 -4.40 -20.89 -20.52
C ALA A 654 -3.37 -20.06 -19.73
N ALA A 655 -2.28 -19.67 -20.37
CA ALA A 655 -1.26 -18.85 -19.74
C ALA A 655 -1.76 -17.43 -19.41
N ALA A 656 -2.63 -16.84 -20.23
CA ALA A 656 -3.30 -15.58 -19.90
C ALA A 656 -4.20 -15.71 -18.67
N ALA A 657 -4.97 -16.81 -18.56
CA ALA A 657 -5.76 -17.09 -17.37
C ALA A 657 -4.86 -17.19 -16.12
N MET A 658 -3.76 -17.94 -16.21
CA MET A 658 -2.79 -18.08 -15.11
C MET A 658 -2.13 -16.76 -14.72
N LEU A 659 -1.75 -15.93 -15.69
CA LEU A 659 -1.16 -14.63 -15.42
C LEU A 659 -2.14 -13.68 -14.71
N ILE A 660 -3.42 -13.69 -15.10
CA ILE A 660 -4.46 -12.87 -14.46
C ILE A 660 -4.74 -13.35 -13.02
N MET A 661 -4.52 -14.62 -12.70
CA MET A 661 -4.72 -15.14 -11.34
C MET A 661 -3.66 -14.65 -10.34
N ILE A 662 -2.43 -14.38 -10.81
CA ILE A 662 -1.32 -14.02 -9.91
C ILE A 662 -1.65 -12.80 -9.03
N PRO A 663 -2.10 -11.64 -9.57
CA PRO A 663 -2.43 -10.47 -8.75
C PRO A 663 -3.38 -10.75 -7.59
N TYR A 664 -4.44 -11.53 -7.83
CA TYR A 664 -5.44 -11.87 -6.81
C TYR A 664 -4.90 -12.80 -5.71
N SER A 665 -3.80 -13.50 -5.95
CA SER A 665 -3.21 -14.41 -4.95
C SER A 665 -2.22 -13.73 -4.01
N LEU A 666 -1.68 -12.55 -4.38
CA LEU A 666 -0.56 -11.93 -3.67
C LEU A 666 -0.94 -11.33 -2.32
N ASP A 667 -2.13 -10.77 -2.20
CA ASP A 667 -2.59 -10.17 -0.94
C ASP A 667 -2.63 -11.20 0.19
N GLU A 668 -3.15 -12.41 -0.10
CA GLU A 668 -3.23 -13.47 0.89
C GLU A 668 -1.83 -13.97 1.31
N LEU A 669 -0.88 -14.00 0.38
CA LEU A 669 0.53 -14.33 0.66
C LEU A 669 1.20 -13.28 1.54
N VAL A 670 0.94 -11.99 1.30
CA VAL A 670 1.48 -10.90 2.11
C VAL A 670 0.89 -10.92 3.51
N ALA A 671 -0.42 -11.07 3.65
CA ALA A 671 -1.09 -11.18 4.95
C ALA A 671 -0.58 -12.37 5.77
N MET A 672 -0.42 -13.53 5.13
CA MET A 672 0.16 -14.73 5.76
C MET A 672 1.63 -14.51 6.16
N GLY A 673 2.41 -13.84 5.31
CA GLY A 673 3.79 -13.47 5.62
C GLY A 673 3.90 -12.53 6.83
N GLN A 674 3.06 -11.49 6.89
CA GLN A 674 2.97 -10.59 8.04
C GLN A 674 2.58 -11.36 9.31
N PHE A 675 1.60 -12.26 9.24
CA PHE A 675 1.22 -13.14 10.34
C PHE A 675 2.40 -13.94 10.88
N LEU A 676 3.17 -14.61 10.03
CA LEU A 676 4.30 -15.42 10.44
C LEU A 676 5.42 -14.58 11.07
N VAL A 677 5.71 -13.40 10.50
CA VAL A 677 6.72 -12.47 11.03
C VAL A 677 6.31 -11.96 12.41
N LEU A 678 5.07 -11.47 12.56
CA LEU A 678 4.56 -10.96 13.82
C LEU A 678 4.56 -12.04 14.91
N ASN A 679 4.06 -13.24 14.62
CA ASN A 679 4.05 -14.31 15.62
C ASN A 679 5.45 -14.79 16.01
N THR A 680 6.40 -14.79 15.08
CA THR A 680 7.80 -15.13 15.39
C THR A 680 8.43 -14.08 16.31
N ARG A 681 8.10 -12.79 16.11
CA ARG A 681 8.55 -11.70 17.00
C ARG A 681 7.98 -11.83 18.42
N ARG A 682 6.74 -12.30 18.55
CA ARG A 682 6.07 -12.61 19.83
C ARG A 682 6.58 -13.89 20.52
N GLY A 683 7.66 -14.49 20.03
CA GLY A 683 8.27 -15.69 20.62
C GLY A 683 7.54 -17.00 20.32
N ARG A 684 6.54 -17.02 19.41
CA ARG A 684 5.89 -18.27 18.99
C ARG A 684 6.81 -19.08 18.06
N PRO A 685 6.84 -20.43 18.17
CA PRO A 685 7.67 -21.24 17.28
C PRO A 685 7.16 -21.20 15.84
N PHE A 686 7.97 -20.64 14.92
CA PHE A 686 7.64 -20.47 13.50
C PHE A 686 6.99 -21.71 12.86
N TRP A 687 7.63 -22.89 12.98
CA TRP A 687 7.13 -24.12 12.36
C TRP A 687 5.79 -24.60 12.93
N ARG A 688 5.51 -24.32 14.22
CA ARG A 688 4.21 -24.65 14.81
C ARG A 688 3.13 -23.76 14.19
N SER A 689 3.35 -22.45 14.17
CA SER A 689 2.40 -21.48 13.61
C SER A 689 2.22 -21.69 12.10
N PHE A 690 3.27 -22.07 11.37
CA PHE A 690 3.20 -22.38 9.94
C PHE A 690 2.27 -23.57 9.62
N PHE A 691 2.43 -24.70 10.33
CA PHE A 691 1.66 -25.91 10.05
C PHE A 691 0.28 -25.95 10.71
N ARG A 692 0.10 -25.30 11.87
CA ARG A 692 -1.14 -25.38 12.66
C ARG A 692 -1.93 -24.08 12.76
N GLY A 693 -1.37 -22.96 12.32
CA GLY A 693 -1.89 -21.64 12.61
C GLY A 693 -1.72 -21.25 14.08
N ASP A 694 -2.17 -20.05 14.42
CA ASP A 694 -2.18 -19.50 15.78
C ASP A 694 -3.17 -18.33 15.88
N ALA A 695 -3.41 -17.76 17.06
CA ALA A 695 -4.14 -16.51 17.23
C ALA A 695 -3.28 -15.30 16.83
N LEU A 696 -3.91 -14.23 16.32
CA LEU A 696 -3.24 -12.95 16.09
C LEU A 696 -4.16 -11.80 16.60
N PRO A 697 -4.03 -11.42 17.89
CA PRO A 697 -4.72 -10.26 18.44
C PRO A 697 -4.45 -8.99 17.64
N GLY A 698 -5.42 -8.08 17.65
CA GLY A 698 -5.37 -6.84 16.87
C GLY A 698 -6.03 -6.94 15.49
N GLY A 699 -6.48 -8.13 15.07
CA GLY A 699 -7.31 -8.30 13.88
C GLY A 699 -8.75 -7.83 14.10
N SER A 700 -9.44 -7.49 13.01
CA SER A 700 -10.84 -7.04 13.02
C SER A 700 -11.75 -8.04 12.29
N LYS A 701 -13.07 -7.82 12.37
CA LYS A 701 -14.05 -8.61 11.59
C LYS A 701 -14.34 -7.91 10.29
N ASP A 702 -14.37 -8.68 9.21
CA ASP A 702 -14.66 -8.16 7.89
C ASP A 702 -16.15 -7.77 7.78
N SER A 703 -16.41 -6.50 7.47
CA SER A 703 -17.75 -5.94 7.29
C SER A 703 -18.16 -5.81 5.82
N HIS A 704 -17.31 -6.24 4.89
CA HIS A 704 -17.52 -6.05 3.46
C HIS A 704 -18.62 -6.96 2.88
N PRO A 705 -19.26 -6.55 1.77
CA PRO A 705 -20.35 -7.29 1.14
C PRO A 705 -19.92 -8.71 0.72
N GLY A 706 -20.73 -9.71 1.12
CA GLY A 706 -20.58 -11.12 0.76
C GLY A 706 -21.48 -11.54 -0.42
N PHE A 707 -21.76 -12.83 -0.51
CA PHE A 707 -22.62 -13.41 -1.57
C PHE A 707 -24.10 -13.01 -1.48
N ASP A 708 -24.50 -12.40 -0.38
CA ASP A 708 -25.84 -11.87 -0.12
C ASP A 708 -26.07 -10.48 -0.74
N ALA A 709 -25.02 -9.84 -1.25
CA ALA A 709 -25.07 -8.51 -1.83
C ALA A 709 -25.37 -8.51 -3.35
N PRO A 710 -25.74 -7.35 -3.94
CA PRO A 710 -25.88 -7.21 -5.39
C PRO A 710 -24.59 -7.53 -6.14
N LEU A 711 -24.69 -8.06 -7.37
CA LEU A 711 -23.54 -8.50 -8.19
C LEU A 711 -22.45 -7.43 -8.36
N ALA A 712 -22.80 -6.15 -8.45
CA ALA A 712 -21.83 -5.06 -8.54
C ALA A 712 -20.98 -4.92 -7.27
N ALA A 713 -21.59 -5.08 -6.08
CA ALA A 713 -20.88 -5.04 -4.81
C ALA A 713 -19.98 -6.27 -4.64
N ILE A 714 -20.43 -7.45 -5.10
CA ILE A 714 -19.61 -8.67 -5.13
C ILE A 714 -18.39 -8.47 -6.03
N GLY A 715 -18.57 -7.89 -7.22
CA GLY A 715 -17.48 -7.58 -8.15
C GLY A 715 -16.47 -6.61 -7.54
N GLY A 716 -16.94 -5.58 -6.83
CA GLY A 716 -16.07 -4.65 -6.11
C GLY A 716 -15.27 -5.33 -5.00
N SER A 717 -15.91 -6.18 -4.18
CA SER A 717 -15.24 -6.96 -3.14
C SER A 717 -14.23 -7.98 -3.72
N ALA A 718 -14.51 -8.55 -4.89
CA ALA A 718 -13.62 -9.52 -5.55
C ALA A 718 -12.40 -8.87 -6.21
N ALA A 719 -12.43 -7.56 -6.44
CA ALA A 719 -11.37 -6.82 -7.10
C ALA A 719 -10.51 -5.98 -6.15
N ARG A 720 -10.79 -5.94 -4.84
CA ARG A 720 -9.97 -5.15 -3.90
C ARG A 720 -8.55 -5.72 -3.86
N GLY A 721 -7.57 -4.83 -3.81
CA GLY A 721 -6.16 -5.20 -3.92
C GLY A 721 -5.61 -5.24 -5.34
N VAL A 722 -6.49 -5.35 -6.35
CA VAL A 722 -6.09 -5.36 -7.76
C VAL A 722 -6.67 -4.14 -8.46
N THR A 723 -5.79 -3.24 -8.88
CA THR A 723 -6.19 -2.08 -9.69
C THR A 723 -5.52 -2.14 -11.05
N VAL A 724 -6.19 -1.62 -12.09
CA VAL A 724 -5.67 -1.60 -13.47
C VAL A 724 -5.34 -0.15 -13.87
N PRO A 725 -4.18 0.39 -13.44
CA PRO A 725 -3.69 1.68 -13.94
C PRO A 725 -3.60 1.68 -15.47
N TRP A 726 -4.02 2.77 -16.10
CA TRP A 726 -3.92 2.92 -17.55
C TRP A 726 -2.48 2.79 -18.06
N THR A 727 -1.49 3.18 -17.24
CA THR A 727 -0.07 3.03 -17.58
C THR A 727 0.34 1.57 -17.72
N LEU A 728 -0.06 0.72 -16.77
CA LEU A 728 0.20 -0.72 -16.82
C LEU A 728 -0.58 -1.41 -17.94
N ALA A 729 -1.82 -0.97 -18.20
CA ALA A 729 -2.60 -1.46 -19.33
C ALA A 729 -1.90 -1.17 -20.67
N ILE A 730 -1.36 0.04 -20.86
CA ILE A 730 -0.58 0.37 -22.06
C ILE A 730 0.73 -0.43 -22.10
N SER A 731 1.42 -0.62 -20.98
CA SER A 731 2.62 -1.47 -20.93
C SER A 731 2.33 -2.91 -21.37
N VAL A 732 1.18 -3.49 -20.97
CA VAL A 732 0.72 -4.79 -21.47
C VAL A 732 0.50 -4.76 -22.99
N LEU A 733 -0.11 -3.71 -23.53
CA LEU A 733 -0.30 -3.57 -24.99
C LEU A 733 1.04 -3.44 -25.74
N ILE A 734 2.02 -2.71 -25.17
CA ILE A 734 3.37 -2.62 -25.72
C ILE A 734 4.03 -4.00 -25.72
N GLY A 735 3.96 -4.73 -24.60
CA GLY A 735 4.51 -6.07 -24.51
C GLY A 735 3.88 -7.04 -25.52
N ALA A 736 2.55 -6.99 -25.68
CA ALA A 736 1.84 -7.79 -26.68
C ALA A 736 2.26 -7.42 -28.11
N PHE A 737 2.41 -6.13 -28.41
CA PHE A 737 2.91 -5.66 -29.69
C PHE A 737 4.32 -6.20 -29.99
N LEU A 738 5.22 -6.16 -29.01
CA LEU A 738 6.59 -6.70 -29.13
C LEU A 738 6.60 -8.21 -29.36
N MET A 739 5.70 -8.96 -28.71
CA MET A 739 5.56 -10.40 -28.94
C MET A 739 5.20 -10.75 -30.39
N PHE A 740 4.56 -9.83 -31.12
CA PHE A 740 4.20 -9.96 -32.53
C PHE A 740 5.09 -9.12 -33.47
N SER A 741 6.27 -8.65 -33.02
CA SER A 741 7.16 -7.81 -33.83
C SER A 741 7.55 -8.44 -35.17
N ARG A 742 7.69 -9.78 -35.23
CA ARG A 742 7.91 -10.54 -36.47
C ARG A 742 6.84 -10.29 -37.52
N LEU A 743 5.58 -10.25 -37.11
CA LEU A 743 4.43 -10.07 -38.00
C LEU A 743 4.20 -8.59 -38.34
N VAL A 744 4.43 -7.70 -37.38
CA VAL A 744 4.08 -6.27 -37.52
C VAL A 744 5.22 -5.44 -38.11
N LEU A 745 6.45 -5.66 -37.65
CA LEU A 745 7.64 -4.90 -38.05
C LEU A 745 8.51 -5.64 -39.06
N GLY A 746 8.26 -6.94 -39.27
CA GLY A 746 9.07 -7.79 -40.15
C GLY A 746 10.44 -8.14 -39.58
N ASN A 747 10.68 -7.90 -38.29
CA ASN A 747 11.96 -8.20 -37.63
C ASN A 747 12.31 -9.69 -37.77
N VAL A 748 13.58 -9.97 -37.96
CA VAL A 748 14.12 -11.34 -38.03
C VAL A 748 15.02 -11.63 -36.82
N PRO A 749 15.22 -12.91 -36.45
CA PRO A 749 16.18 -13.27 -35.42
C PRO A 749 17.58 -12.73 -35.75
N PRO A 750 18.38 -12.29 -34.75
CA PRO A 750 18.15 -12.43 -33.32
C PRO A 750 17.29 -11.31 -32.66
N LEU A 751 17.07 -10.17 -33.32
CA LEU A 751 16.31 -9.05 -32.73
C LEU A 751 14.85 -9.44 -32.40
N ALA A 752 14.20 -10.16 -33.31
CA ALA A 752 12.82 -10.58 -33.10
C ALA A 752 12.63 -11.53 -31.90
N ASP A 753 13.66 -12.32 -31.56
CA ASP A 753 13.63 -13.22 -30.40
C ASP A 753 13.77 -12.42 -29.11
N SER A 754 14.63 -11.40 -29.13
CA SER A 754 14.76 -10.43 -28.04
C SER A 754 13.44 -9.67 -27.82
N ASP A 755 12.83 -9.13 -28.87
CA ASP A 755 11.54 -8.43 -28.78
C ASP A 755 10.46 -9.32 -28.16
N HIS A 756 10.41 -10.59 -28.59
CA HIS A 756 9.42 -11.54 -28.09
C HIS A 756 9.63 -11.85 -26.60
N LEU A 757 10.87 -12.15 -26.20
CA LEU A 757 11.25 -12.40 -24.82
C LEU A 757 10.89 -11.20 -23.92
N VAL A 758 11.33 -10.00 -24.32
CA VAL A 758 11.11 -8.78 -23.55
C VAL A 758 9.62 -8.44 -23.51
N GLY A 759 8.89 -8.61 -24.61
CA GLY A 759 7.45 -8.43 -24.68
C GLY A 759 6.70 -9.29 -23.67
N ALA A 760 7.02 -10.60 -23.60
CA ALA A 760 6.41 -11.51 -22.64
C ALA A 760 6.73 -11.13 -21.18
N LEU A 761 7.96 -10.71 -20.89
CA LEU A 761 8.38 -10.25 -19.56
C LEU A 761 7.70 -8.94 -19.15
N VAL A 762 7.53 -8.00 -20.08
CA VAL A 762 6.81 -6.73 -19.85
C VAL A 762 5.34 -7.00 -19.53
N ILE A 763 4.66 -7.89 -20.27
CA ILE A 763 3.27 -8.28 -19.95
C ILE A 763 3.22 -8.89 -18.55
N THR A 764 4.13 -9.82 -18.25
CA THR A 764 4.17 -10.51 -16.96
C THR A 764 4.31 -9.53 -15.80
N VAL A 765 5.35 -8.69 -15.83
CA VAL A 765 5.61 -7.71 -14.78
C VAL A 765 4.48 -6.71 -14.66
N SER A 766 3.93 -6.24 -15.79
CA SER A 766 2.86 -5.24 -15.78
C SER A 766 1.56 -5.79 -15.19
N VAL A 767 1.21 -7.05 -15.46
CA VAL A 767 0.03 -7.69 -14.84
C VAL A 767 0.27 -7.94 -13.36
N ILE A 768 1.44 -8.46 -12.95
CA ILE A 768 1.74 -8.66 -11.52
C ILE A 768 1.68 -7.33 -10.74
N ALA A 769 2.19 -6.23 -11.32
CA ALA A 769 2.13 -4.90 -10.73
C ALA A 769 0.71 -4.29 -10.64
N MET A 770 -0.30 -4.95 -11.20
CA MET A 770 -1.71 -4.59 -10.99
C MET A 770 -2.16 -4.91 -9.56
N ALA A 771 -1.53 -5.86 -8.86
CA ALA A 771 -1.69 -5.98 -7.41
C ALA A 771 -1.00 -4.81 -6.70
N GLU A 772 -1.70 -4.09 -5.82
CA GLU A 772 -1.14 -2.94 -5.12
C GLU A 772 0.05 -3.33 -4.24
N VAL A 773 -0.03 -4.50 -3.59
CA VAL A 773 1.06 -5.06 -2.77
C VAL A 773 2.34 -5.37 -3.56
N ALA A 774 2.24 -5.52 -4.88
CA ALA A 774 3.36 -5.83 -5.78
C ALA A 774 3.63 -4.72 -6.81
N ARG A 775 2.99 -3.56 -6.67
CA ARG A 775 3.12 -2.42 -7.58
C ARG A 775 4.56 -1.96 -7.84
N PRO A 776 5.50 -2.01 -6.88
CA PRO A 776 6.90 -1.66 -7.13
C PRO A 776 7.57 -2.48 -8.25
N LEU A 777 7.06 -3.67 -8.56
CA LEU A 777 7.62 -4.49 -9.65
C LEU A 777 7.53 -3.80 -11.01
N ARG A 778 6.65 -2.80 -11.19
CA ARG A 778 6.58 -2.00 -12.42
C ARG A 778 7.93 -1.36 -12.79
N PHE A 779 8.81 -1.10 -11.83
CA PHE A 779 10.12 -0.51 -12.13
C PHE A 779 11.06 -1.47 -12.88
N LEU A 780 10.79 -2.77 -12.90
CA LEU A 780 11.50 -3.71 -13.77
C LEU A 780 11.27 -3.39 -15.26
N ASN A 781 10.12 -2.81 -15.61
CA ASN A 781 9.86 -2.35 -16.98
C ASN A 781 10.80 -1.20 -17.40
N VAL A 782 11.41 -0.46 -16.47
CA VAL A 782 12.43 0.54 -16.80
C VAL A 782 13.68 -0.15 -17.36
N ALA A 783 14.09 -1.28 -16.76
CA ALA A 783 15.22 -2.07 -17.25
C ALA A 783 14.90 -2.67 -18.63
N PHE A 784 13.68 -3.20 -18.82
CA PHE A 784 13.23 -3.70 -20.12
C PHE A 784 13.15 -2.60 -21.18
N GLY A 785 12.66 -1.41 -20.82
CA GLY A 785 12.61 -0.25 -21.71
C GLY A 785 14.00 0.24 -22.11
N ALA A 786 14.95 0.26 -21.16
CA ALA A 786 16.35 0.58 -21.44
C ALA A 786 16.98 -0.44 -22.41
N TRP A 787 16.68 -1.73 -22.24
CA TRP A 787 17.12 -2.75 -23.19
C TRP A 787 16.53 -2.55 -24.59
N LEU A 788 15.23 -2.24 -24.70
CA LEU A 788 14.58 -1.98 -26.00
C LEU A 788 15.12 -0.74 -26.72
N ILE A 789 15.70 0.22 -25.99
CA ILE A 789 16.40 1.36 -26.58
C ILE A 789 17.73 0.93 -27.19
N VAL A 790 18.45 -0.01 -26.56
CA VAL A 790 19.80 -0.42 -26.97
C VAL A 790 19.78 -1.55 -28.00
N ALA A 791 18.91 -2.55 -27.82
CA ALA A 791 18.91 -3.79 -28.57
C ALA A 791 18.83 -3.60 -30.10
N PRO A 792 17.98 -2.71 -30.66
CA PRO A 792 17.89 -2.51 -32.11
C PRO A 792 19.16 -1.96 -32.77
N TRP A 793 20.08 -1.39 -31.97
CA TRP A 793 21.35 -0.82 -32.43
C TRP A 793 22.55 -1.73 -32.14
N LEU A 794 22.38 -2.71 -31.24
CA LEU A 794 23.41 -3.67 -30.87
C LEU A 794 23.27 -4.99 -31.64
N MET A 795 22.04 -5.38 -31.99
CA MET A 795 21.73 -6.67 -32.58
C MET A 795 21.36 -6.53 -34.07
N ASP A 796 21.82 -7.50 -34.87
CA ASP A 796 21.36 -7.65 -36.26
C ASP A 796 19.89 -8.14 -36.30
N GLY A 797 19.21 -7.92 -37.43
CA GLY A 797 17.86 -8.45 -37.67
C GLY A 797 16.72 -7.42 -37.63
N GLY A 798 17.03 -6.12 -37.52
CA GLY A 798 16.07 -5.05 -37.79
C GLY A 798 15.71 -5.00 -39.27
N ALA A 799 14.42 -5.12 -39.60
CA ALA A 799 13.95 -5.15 -40.99
C ALA A 799 14.09 -3.79 -41.71
N SER A 800 14.07 -2.70 -40.95
CA SER A 800 14.19 -1.32 -41.46
C SER A 800 14.64 -0.36 -40.37
N THR A 801 15.23 0.78 -40.75
CA THR A 801 15.54 1.90 -39.84
C THR A 801 14.30 2.36 -39.08
N VAL A 802 13.11 2.24 -39.68
CA VAL A 802 11.82 2.56 -39.05
C VAL A 802 11.52 1.59 -37.91
N GLY A 803 11.74 0.29 -38.10
CA GLY A 803 11.55 -0.72 -37.04
C GLY A 803 12.44 -0.46 -35.82
N ASN A 804 13.70 -0.08 -36.04
CA ASN A 804 14.64 0.24 -34.96
C ASN A 804 14.24 1.51 -34.18
N VAL A 805 13.75 2.54 -34.90
CA VAL A 805 13.22 3.76 -34.28
C VAL A 805 11.96 3.45 -33.47
N VAL A 806 11.05 2.62 -34.00
CA VAL A 806 9.84 2.20 -33.28
C VAL A 806 10.21 1.44 -32.00
N GLY A 807 11.14 0.48 -32.07
CA GLY A 807 11.62 -0.25 -30.88
C GLY A 807 12.20 0.69 -29.81
N THR A 808 13.01 1.67 -30.26
CA THR A 808 13.58 2.70 -29.38
C THR A 808 12.49 3.56 -28.73
N MET A 809 11.49 4.00 -29.50
CA MET A 809 10.36 4.78 -29.01
C MET A 809 9.50 3.99 -28.02
N LEU A 810 9.24 2.70 -28.29
CA LEU A 810 8.52 1.83 -27.36
C LEU A 810 9.28 1.62 -26.06
N GLY A 811 10.61 1.47 -26.12
CA GLY A 811 11.46 1.40 -24.93
C GLY A 811 11.41 2.69 -24.09
N ALA A 812 11.51 3.85 -24.73
CA ALA A 812 11.38 5.14 -24.05
C ALA A 812 9.98 5.35 -23.45
N LEU A 813 8.94 5.00 -24.20
CA LEU A 813 7.55 5.07 -23.73
C LEU A 813 7.33 4.14 -22.53
N LEU A 814 7.87 2.93 -22.55
CA LEU A 814 7.77 1.98 -21.45
C LEU A 814 8.41 2.51 -20.16
N ILE A 815 9.58 3.17 -20.27
CA ILE A 815 10.21 3.85 -19.14
C ILE A 815 9.27 4.94 -18.61
N VAL A 816 8.79 5.82 -19.48
CA VAL A 816 7.89 6.92 -19.10
C VAL A 816 6.59 6.41 -18.46
N LEU A 817 6.02 5.31 -18.93
CA LEU A 817 4.80 4.72 -18.35
C LEU A 817 5.04 4.05 -16.99
N SER A 818 6.27 3.68 -16.67
CA SER A 818 6.59 2.95 -15.44
C SER A 818 6.91 3.87 -14.25
N LEU A 819 7.09 5.17 -14.49
CA LEU A 819 7.40 6.17 -13.47
C LEU A 819 6.16 6.74 -12.74
N PRO A 820 5.02 7.03 -13.40
CA PRO A 820 3.84 7.59 -12.75
C PRO A 820 3.23 6.63 -11.73
N ARG A 821 2.81 7.19 -10.60
CA ARG A 821 2.32 6.42 -9.46
C ARG A 821 0.95 5.78 -9.66
N GLY A 822 0.12 6.34 -10.53
CA GLY A 822 -1.26 5.92 -10.66
C GLY A 822 -2.08 6.29 -9.42
N HIS A 823 -3.38 6.02 -9.47
CA HIS A 823 -4.26 6.21 -8.31
C HIS A 823 -4.15 4.97 -7.42
N ARG A 824 -3.80 5.14 -6.14
CA ARG A 824 -3.86 4.08 -5.12
C ARG A 824 -5.33 3.92 -4.68
N SER A 825 -5.74 2.71 -4.34
CA SER A 825 -7.03 2.51 -3.66
C SER A 825 -7.03 3.10 -2.24
N ASP A 826 -8.21 3.27 -1.65
CA ASP A 826 -8.36 3.66 -0.24
C ASP A 826 -8.06 2.48 0.73
N GLU A 827 -7.51 1.38 0.23
CA GLU A 827 -7.22 0.17 1.02
C GLU A 827 -5.86 0.24 1.71
N HIS A 828 -5.79 -0.40 2.89
CA HIS A 828 -4.58 -0.51 3.71
C HIS A 828 -4.16 -1.97 3.89
N TYR A 829 -2.85 -2.18 3.96
CA TYR A 829 -2.18 -3.48 4.02
C TYR A 829 -1.29 -3.62 5.28
N GLY A 830 -1.64 -2.91 6.36
CA GLY A 830 -0.88 -2.86 7.60
C GLY A 830 0.55 -2.38 7.39
N SER A 831 1.53 -3.08 7.97
CA SER A 831 2.95 -2.75 7.85
C SER A 831 3.51 -2.82 6.42
N TRP A 832 2.74 -3.35 5.46
CA TRP A 832 3.12 -3.41 4.04
C TRP A 832 2.84 -2.10 3.30
N ASP A 833 2.05 -1.18 3.87
CA ASP A 833 1.71 0.10 3.25
C ASP A 833 2.94 0.92 2.83
N ARG A 834 4.07 0.77 3.53
CA ARG A 834 5.35 1.41 3.19
C ARG A 834 5.94 0.98 1.84
N PHE A 835 5.52 -0.18 1.33
CA PHE A 835 5.98 -0.73 0.05
C PHE A 835 4.96 -0.51 -1.09
N VAL A 836 3.78 0.02 -0.80
CA VAL A 836 2.75 0.30 -1.83
C VAL A 836 3.03 1.69 -2.43
N VAL A 837 3.29 1.75 -3.74
CA VAL A 837 3.80 2.94 -4.48
C VAL A 837 2.93 3.33 -5.66
#